data_AF-A0A8C5SLH3-F1
#
_entry.id   AF-A0A8C5SLH3-F1
#
_cell.length_a   1.000
_cell.length_b   1.000
_cell.length_c   1.000
_cell.angle_alpha   90.00
_cell.angle_beta   90.00
_cell.angle_gamma   90.00
#
_symmetry.space_group_name_H-M   'P 1'
#
loop_
_entity.id
_entity.type
_entity.pdbx_description
1 polymer ?
#
loop_
_entity_poly.entity_id
_entity_poly.type
_entity_poly.pdbx_seq_one_letter_code
_entity_poly.pdbx_strand_id
1 'polypeptide(L)'
;MGHVFLFFLAFAFAHRDLVHSQQCSAEGNLLLTLQFADVGTDQRIPAQHQPPGPLDPLYHLVHNYLDVIQQNPFPTELLKDVLNEPPTATPSQILRYQAGYVICAAIAVLYFVTVPLVGLSLCCFQRNRHCAGRIKAYRRSLLCQRNLLMVCLLLTTLLILGCVICAFAANQKVKEEMDPGARDALHTLRTLKSHLNGIPRGLRLTVEQFRVPQRQILGDLNNISWTIGSTIHFLLKETVSSAMAALKDRVQDLENSLHHLHTIHGSVQALIWDQDELASALKEQKQSLTSLLEEPHCTYCMGVLSRAQDLKLGADFQNVPSVEKVLKNLHGLPQTDFSEMIHKANNSFNAIPQFTVMKMDKFVQELKKDVERAAQKVQFVADDFPISDQTRPMNEALAKAENMSRPFLKEVKPFETYRWIVGTIACTIILLIVFCNVLGLSFGTYGLVVREDPSEYESRAEAGAKFLIIGVTFSFLFSWILILLVTVTFLIGGNIQTLVCKPWANQEILRFIDTPGNLPPSMNASQYLGLKQNLNLTSAYQQCKNGAGLWEVLQLKDQYSLSEHLSVAKYTAEFQERLHAINFHFEDIVLLNAEGRRDLETFRKSQVDLVNYADFTAELRNPVVKTNVEGLAVDLERLSNVQSDRTLAGRLVEEAQKLRRIQNQIVLPMEALVAQLKESVQFLTTMSPSFQAQFNNTESQITLVEAILPLQTQKILRQELDCFVRKELGYISQYLNWMRTTLTEDVASCQPFSTALDNGRVILCNRILDPWNAFWFSLGGCAFFLLPGMFLALKTMKHFRPIRHKLVSTGSDETFPFHIPRVTSLWL
;
A
#
# COMPACT_ATOMS: atom_id res chain seq x y z
N MET A 1 -42.82 -0.04 -27.32
CA MET A 1 -41.75 -0.15 -28.35
C MET A 1 -40.38 0.40 -27.90
N GLY A 2 -40.27 1.28 -26.90
CA GLY A 2 -38.97 1.81 -26.45
C GLY A 2 -38.03 0.82 -25.75
N HIS A 3 -38.54 -0.22 -25.08
CA HIS A 3 -37.70 -1.18 -24.34
C HIS A 3 -37.04 -2.25 -25.22
N VAL A 4 -37.59 -2.55 -26.41
CA VAL A 4 -36.99 -3.52 -27.34
C VAL A 4 -35.81 -2.90 -28.09
N PHE A 5 -35.87 -1.60 -28.37
CA PHE A 5 -34.79 -0.86 -29.05
C PHE A 5 -33.53 -0.73 -28.18
N LEU A 6 -33.70 -0.56 -26.87
CA LEU A 6 -32.60 -0.56 -25.89
C LEU A 6 -31.94 -1.94 -25.72
N PHE A 7 -32.70 -3.02 -25.84
CA PHE A 7 -32.16 -4.38 -25.76
C PHE A 7 -31.35 -4.77 -27.01
N PHE A 8 -31.76 -4.30 -28.20
CA PHE A 8 -30.96 -4.48 -29.43
C PHE A 8 -29.71 -3.59 -29.46
N LEU A 9 -29.75 -2.37 -28.90
CA LEU A 9 -28.55 -1.53 -28.71
C LEU A 9 -27.58 -2.15 -27.70
N ALA A 10 -28.07 -2.76 -26.62
CA ALA A 10 -27.23 -3.46 -25.65
C ALA A 10 -26.58 -4.72 -26.24
N PHE A 11 -27.29 -5.48 -27.09
CA PHE A 11 -26.73 -6.65 -27.79
C PHE A 11 -25.72 -6.26 -28.90
N ALA A 12 -25.92 -5.11 -29.56
CA ALA A 12 -24.96 -4.58 -30.53
C ALA A 12 -23.64 -4.10 -29.90
N PHE A 13 -23.67 -3.72 -28.61
CA PHE A 13 -22.46 -3.39 -27.84
C PHE A 13 -21.82 -4.61 -27.16
N ALA A 14 -22.58 -5.67 -26.87
CA ALA A 14 -22.07 -6.86 -26.18
C ALA A 14 -21.23 -7.82 -27.04
N HIS A 15 -21.17 -7.63 -28.36
CA HIS A 15 -20.38 -8.46 -29.28
C HIS A 15 -19.33 -7.71 -30.12
N ARG A 16 -19.00 -6.47 -29.75
CA ARG A 16 -17.71 -5.91 -30.17
C ARG A 16 -16.66 -6.45 -29.21
N ASP A 17 -15.85 -7.40 -29.68
CA ASP A 17 -14.54 -7.67 -29.08
C ASP A 17 -13.88 -6.31 -28.85
N LEU A 18 -13.81 -5.91 -27.58
CA LEU A 18 -13.23 -4.63 -27.19
C LEU A 18 -11.72 -4.79 -27.39
N VAL A 19 -11.25 -4.52 -28.62
CA VAL A 19 -9.83 -4.40 -28.93
C VAL A 19 -9.30 -3.27 -28.05
N HIS A 20 -8.77 -3.62 -26.88
CA HIS A 20 -8.05 -2.70 -26.04
C HIS A 20 -6.75 -2.38 -26.78
N SER A 21 -6.71 -1.27 -27.51
CA SER A 21 -5.45 -0.57 -27.74
C SER A 21 -4.77 -0.42 -26.38
N GLN A 22 -3.45 -0.63 -26.27
CA GLN A 22 -2.79 -0.46 -24.98
C GLN A 22 -3.09 0.95 -24.44
N GLN A 23 -3.70 1.04 -23.26
CA GLN A 23 -4.03 2.32 -22.62
C GLN A 23 -2.75 2.98 -22.11
N CYS A 24 -1.99 3.61 -23.00
CA CYS A 24 -0.92 4.53 -22.63
C CYS A 24 -1.45 5.95 -22.65
N SER A 25 -2.03 6.37 -21.53
CA SER A 25 -2.20 7.80 -21.24
C SER A 25 -0.83 8.47 -21.18
N ALA A 26 -0.71 9.66 -21.77
CA ALA A 26 0.46 10.54 -21.63
C ALA A 26 0.62 11.08 -20.19
N GLU A 27 -0.39 10.90 -19.33
CA GLU A 27 -0.40 11.22 -17.91
C GLU A 27 -0.44 9.94 -17.08
N GLY A 28 0.54 9.75 -16.20
CA GLY A 28 0.92 8.49 -15.53
C GLY A 28 -0.07 7.84 -14.55
N ASN A 29 -1.38 7.98 -14.72
CA ASN A 29 -2.41 7.56 -13.75
C ASN A 29 -3.05 6.19 -13.99
N LEU A 30 -2.55 5.37 -14.94
CA LEU A 30 -3.13 4.06 -15.28
C LEU A 30 -2.12 2.89 -15.27
N LEU A 31 -0.94 3.08 -14.68
CA LEU A 31 -0.04 1.95 -14.44
C LEU A 31 -0.56 1.10 -13.28
N LEU A 32 -0.75 -0.20 -13.52
CA LEU A 32 -1.05 -1.17 -12.47
C LEU A 32 -0.01 -1.05 -11.34
N THR A 33 -0.46 -0.76 -10.13
CA THR A 33 0.40 -0.72 -8.94
C THR A 33 0.75 -2.14 -8.54
N LEU A 34 2.04 -2.49 -8.61
CA LEU A 34 2.51 -3.81 -8.19
C LEU A 34 2.47 -3.94 -6.67
N GLN A 35 1.95 -5.06 -6.18
CA GLN A 35 1.98 -5.41 -4.76
C GLN A 35 3.14 -6.36 -4.48
N PHE A 36 3.91 -6.04 -3.45
CA PHE A 36 5.05 -6.83 -3.00
C PHE A 36 4.76 -7.38 -1.59
N ALA A 37 5.44 -8.46 -1.22
CA ALA A 37 5.32 -9.02 0.13
C ALA A 37 6.01 -8.10 1.16
N ASP A 38 5.46 -8.04 2.38
CA ASP A 38 6.13 -7.36 3.50
C ASP A 38 7.39 -8.12 3.89
N VAL A 39 8.53 -7.42 3.89
CA VAL A 39 9.85 -7.97 4.25
C VAL A 39 10.46 -7.10 5.36
N GLY A 40 10.84 -7.71 6.48
CA GLY A 40 11.55 -7.02 7.58
C GLY A 40 10.67 -6.50 8.73
N THR A 41 9.35 -6.56 8.62
CA THR A 41 8.39 -6.05 9.61
C THR A 41 8.34 -6.84 10.94
N ASP A 42 8.75 -8.11 10.94
CA ASP A 42 8.67 -9.03 12.09
C ASP A 42 9.74 -8.83 13.18
N GLN A 43 10.64 -7.86 13.04
CA GLN A 43 11.81 -7.71 13.93
C GLN A 43 11.80 -6.44 14.79
N ARG A 44 10.62 -5.94 15.16
CA ARG A 44 10.52 -4.77 16.05
C ARG A 44 10.81 -5.14 17.51
N ILE A 45 11.74 -4.42 18.13
CA ILE A 45 11.97 -4.52 19.57
C ILE A 45 10.84 -3.76 20.27
N PRO A 46 10.06 -4.38 21.16
CA PRO A 46 9.03 -3.68 21.89
C PRO A 46 9.67 -2.66 22.85
N ALA A 47 9.19 -1.43 22.80
CA ALA A 47 9.62 -0.38 23.71
C ALA A 47 9.11 -0.67 25.12
N GLN A 48 10.04 -0.74 26.07
CA GLN A 48 9.77 -0.96 27.47
C GLN A 48 9.27 0.35 28.08
N HIS A 49 8.16 0.27 28.81
CA HIS A 49 7.59 1.39 29.53
C HIS A 49 7.31 0.95 30.95
N GLN A 50 7.55 1.85 31.91
CA GLN A 50 7.05 1.67 33.26
C GLN A 50 5.66 2.30 33.34
N PRO A 51 4.60 1.50 33.55
CA PRO A 51 3.27 2.06 33.75
C PRO A 51 3.24 2.85 35.08
N PRO A 52 2.44 3.93 35.16
CA PRO A 52 2.33 4.70 36.38
C PRO A 52 1.79 3.84 37.53
N GLY A 53 2.44 3.92 38.69
CA GLY A 53 2.18 3.10 39.86
C GLY A 53 1.93 3.93 41.12
N PRO A 54 1.42 3.29 42.20
CA PRO A 54 1.11 3.96 43.46
C PRO A 54 2.34 4.52 44.19
N LEU A 55 3.55 4.10 43.81
CA LEU A 55 4.82 4.58 44.39
C LEU A 55 5.42 5.78 43.63
N ASP A 56 4.87 6.20 42.50
CA ASP A 56 5.43 7.30 41.70
C ASP A 56 5.59 8.63 42.46
N PRO A 57 4.63 9.06 43.31
CA PRO A 57 4.82 10.27 44.11
C PRO A 57 6.04 10.18 45.05
N LEU A 58 6.34 8.98 45.55
CA LEU A 58 7.52 8.73 46.37
C LEU A 58 8.79 8.80 45.52
N TYR A 59 8.79 8.26 44.30
CA TYR A 59 9.94 8.37 43.39
C TYR A 59 10.27 9.83 43.07
N HIS A 60 9.26 10.65 42.76
CA HIS A 60 9.45 12.08 42.53
C HIS A 60 10.01 12.81 43.76
N LEU A 61 9.54 12.49 44.96
CA LEU A 61 10.08 13.07 46.19
C LEU A 61 11.57 12.72 46.37
N VAL A 62 11.95 11.48 46.07
CA VAL A 62 13.33 11.01 46.16
C VAL A 62 14.23 11.66 45.11
N HIS A 63 13.74 11.83 43.88
CA HIS A 63 14.47 12.56 42.84
C HIS A 63 14.74 14.00 43.26
N ASN A 64 13.73 14.71 43.76
CA ASN A 64 13.90 16.08 44.27
C ASN A 64 14.91 16.14 45.43
N TYR A 65 14.87 15.17 46.34
CA TYR A 65 15.85 15.09 47.43
C TYR A 65 17.28 14.84 46.91
N LEU A 66 17.46 13.95 45.95
CA LEU A 66 18.76 13.69 45.33
C LEU A 66 19.27 14.89 44.52
N ASP A 67 18.38 15.65 43.89
CA ASP A 67 18.73 16.90 43.20
C ASP A 67 19.22 17.98 44.18
N VAL A 68 18.68 18.03 45.39
CA VAL A 68 19.19 18.91 46.46
C VAL A 68 20.57 18.45 46.95
N ILE A 69 20.80 17.14 47.06
CA ILE A 69 22.09 16.57 47.48
C ILE A 69 23.17 16.79 46.42
N GLN A 70 22.83 16.63 45.14
CA GLN A 70 23.77 16.76 44.04
C GLN A 70 23.29 17.80 43.02
N GLN A 71 23.66 19.05 43.29
CA GLN A 71 23.37 20.19 42.41
C GLN A 71 24.44 20.38 41.33
N ASN A 72 25.60 19.70 41.45
CA ASN A 72 26.69 19.87 40.51
C ASN A 72 26.34 19.27 39.14
N PRO A 73 26.77 19.91 38.03
CA PRO A 73 26.60 19.36 36.69
C PRO A 73 27.44 18.10 36.49
N PHE A 74 27.14 17.34 35.44
CA PHE A 74 27.86 16.11 35.10
C PHE A 74 29.39 16.31 35.09
N PRO A 75 30.18 15.50 35.83
CA PRO A 75 31.59 15.79 36.10
C PRO A 75 32.50 15.25 35.00
N THR A 76 32.43 15.86 33.82
CA THR A 76 33.18 15.45 32.62
C THR A 76 34.68 15.30 32.86
N GLU A 77 35.35 16.34 33.37
CA GLU A 77 36.81 16.30 33.59
C GLU A 77 37.21 15.26 34.64
N LEU A 78 36.45 15.16 35.73
CA LEU A 78 36.72 14.19 36.79
C LEU A 78 36.63 12.75 36.28
N LEU A 79 35.61 12.47 35.46
CA LEU A 79 35.39 11.13 34.92
C LEU A 79 36.45 10.78 33.86
N LYS A 80 36.85 11.75 33.04
CA LYS A 80 37.94 11.63 32.08
C LYS A 80 39.27 11.31 32.78
N ASP A 81 39.60 12.03 33.85
CA ASP A 81 40.84 11.83 34.61
C ASP A 81 40.86 10.42 35.23
N VAL A 82 39.75 10.00 35.87
CA VAL A 82 39.63 8.68 36.48
C VAL A 82 39.76 7.53 35.47
N LEU A 83 39.20 7.70 34.26
CA LEU A 83 39.19 6.64 33.24
C LEU A 83 40.51 6.51 32.48
N ASN A 84 41.26 7.61 32.30
CA ASN A 84 42.52 7.61 31.54
C ASN A 84 43.75 7.50 32.44
N GLU A 85 43.74 8.16 33.61
CA GLU A 85 44.88 8.22 34.53
C GLU A 85 44.40 8.07 35.99
N PRO A 86 44.17 6.84 36.47
CA PRO A 86 43.59 6.60 37.79
C PRO A 86 44.33 7.24 39.01
N PRO A 87 45.64 7.57 39.00
CA PRO A 87 46.28 8.21 40.15
C PRO A 87 46.29 9.75 40.18
N THR A 88 45.79 10.48 39.17
CA THR A 88 45.84 11.97 39.14
C THR A 88 44.57 12.68 39.62
N ALA A 89 43.46 11.96 39.79
CA ALA A 89 42.24 12.55 40.36
C ALA A 89 42.48 12.96 41.82
N THR A 90 42.65 14.27 42.06
CA THR A 90 42.88 14.76 43.42
C THR A 90 41.66 14.45 44.30
N PRO A 91 41.84 13.79 45.47
CA PRO A 91 40.73 13.46 46.37
C PRO A 91 39.85 14.67 46.73
N SER A 92 40.43 15.86 46.74
CA SER A 92 39.75 17.14 46.96
C SER A 92 38.69 17.49 45.90
N GLN A 93 38.88 17.13 44.63
CA GLN A 93 37.91 17.40 43.56
C GLN A 93 36.71 16.46 43.64
N ILE A 94 36.96 15.17 43.92
CA ILE A 94 35.90 14.17 44.17
C ILE A 94 35.08 14.58 45.39
N LEU A 95 35.73 15.01 46.48
CA LEU A 95 35.07 15.45 47.70
C LEU A 95 34.20 16.69 47.50
N ARG A 96 34.64 17.64 46.65
CA ARG A 96 33.85 18.84 46.30
C ARG A 96 32.64 18.49 45.45
N TYR A 97 32.82 17.61 44.46
CA TYR A 97 31.71 17.16 43.62
C TYR A 97 30.67 16.37 44.42
N GLN A 98 31.08 15.53 45.37
CA GLN A 98 30.18 14.74 46.21
C GLN A 98 29.86 15.41 47.57
N ALA A 99 30.04 16.72 47.70
CA ALA A 99 29.92 17.41 48.99
C ALA A 99 28.59 17.10 49.73
N GLY A 100 27.46 17.07 49.01
CA GLY A 100 26.16 16.71 49.62
C GLY A 100 26.11 15.27 50.14
N TYR A 101 26.67 14.30 49.39
CA TYR A 101 26.77 12.92 49.86
C TYR A 101 27.68 12.78 51.08
N VAL A 102 28.80 13.52 51.11
CA VAL A 102 29.72 13.55 52.25
C VAL A 102 29.05 14.13 53.49
N ILE A 103 28.25 15.19 53.34
CA ILE A 103 27.46 15.77 54.45
C ILE A 103 26.45 14.74 54.98
N CYS A 104 25.69 14.08 54.12
CA CYS A 104 24.75 13.03 54.52
C CYS A 104 25.46 11.86 55.22
N ALA A 105 26.61 11.42 54.70
CA ALA A 105 27.41 10.37 55.32
C ALA A 105 27.96 10.80 56.70
N ALA A 106 28.41 12.04 56.86
CA ALA A 106 28.87 12.57 58.14
C ALA A 106 27.73 12.61 59.17
N ILE A 107 26.52 13.04 58.77
CA ILE A 107 25.33 13.00 59.64
C ILE A 107 25.00 11.56 60.05
N ALA A 108 25.06 10.61 59.12
CA ALA A 108 24.83 9.19 59.40
C ALA A 108 25.88 8.60 60.35
N VAL A 109 27.16 8.96 60.20
CA VAL A 109 28.24 8.56 61.12
C VAL A 109 28.03 9.14 62.51
N LEU A 110 27.65 10.41 62.61
CA LEU A 110 27.30 11.03 63.89
C LEU A 110 26.15 10.28 64.56
N TYR A 111 25.09 9.94 63.81
CA TYR A 111 23.99 9.13 64.33
C TYR A 111 24.47 7.73 64.78
N PHE A 112 25.25 7.05 63.95
CA PHE A 112 25.79 5.71 64.22
C PHE A 112 26.60 5.65 65.51
N VAL A 113 27.37 6.69 65.82
CA VAL A 113 28.21 6.76 67.04
C VAL A 113 27.42 7.27 68.24
N THR A 114 26.64 8.35 68.08
CA THR A 114 25.99 9.01 69.22
C THR A 114 24.85 8.20 69.82
N VAL A 115 24.01 7.54 69.02
CA VAL A 115 22.86 6.78 69.50
C VAL A 115 23.25 5.62 70.43
N PRO A 116 24.19 4.73 70.09
CA PRO A 116 24.61 3.66 70.99
C PRO A 116 25.39 4.18 72.20
N LEU A 117 26.18 5.26 72.07
CA LEU A 117 26.86 5.88 73.22
C LEU A 117 25.87 6.46 74.23
N VAL A 118 24.83 7.16 73.75
CA VAL A 118 23.74 7.66 74.60
C VAL A 118 22.99 6.48 75.23
N GLY A 119 22.69 5.43 74.47
CA GLY A 119 22.06 4.21 74.99
C GLY A 119 22.87 3.53 76.09
N LEU A 120 24.17 3.32 75.87
CA LEU A 120 25.09 2.73 76.85
C LEU A 120 25.23 3.60 78.09
N SER A 121 25.36 4.92 77.93
CA SER A 121 25.42 5.85 79.07
C SER A 121 24.13 5.79 79.90
N LEU A 122 22.95 5.78 79.27
CA LEU A 122 21.66 5.66 79.96
C LEU A 122 21.53 4.31 80.67
N CYS A 123 21.96 3.20 80.07
CA CYS A 123 21.99 1.87 80.70
C CYS A 123 22.95 1.80 81.90
N CYS A 124 24.16 2.37 81.78
CA CYS A 124 25.15 2.41 82.86
C CYS A 124 24.70 3.30 84.03
N PHE A 125 24.10 4.46 83.75
CA PHE A 125 23.54 5.35 84.78
C PHE A 125 22.30 4.74 85.46
N GLN A 126 21.53 3.89 84.77
CA GLN A 126 20.40 3.16 85.38
C GLN A 126 20.84 2.07 86.37
N ARG A 127 22.00 1.43 86.17
CA ARG A 127 22.53 0.40 87.08
C ARG A 127 22.92 0.97 88.46
N ASN A 128 23.23 2.27 88.56
CA ASN A 128 23.66 2.90 89.82
C ASN A 128 22.62 3.82 90.48
N ARG A 129 21.50 4.19 89.83
CA ARG A 129 20.36 4.88 90.48
C ARG A 129 19.04 4.55 89.79
N HIS A 130 17.97 4.34 90.58
CA HIS A 130 16.58 4.20 90.09
C HIS A 130 16.07 5.50 89.45
N CYS A 131 16.57 5.84 88.25
CA CYS A 131 16.18 7.03 87.50
C CYS A 131 14.96 6.77 86.59
N ALA A 132 13.90 6.20 87.15
CA ALA A 132 12.55 6.46 86.67
C ALA A 132 11.95 7.50 87.61
N GLY A 133 12.33 8.78 87.42
CA GLY A 133 11.79 9.88 88.19
C GLY A 133 10.26 9.88 88.12
N ARG A 134 9.61 9.44 89.21
CA ARG A 134 8.17 9.47 89.38
C ARG A 134 7.75 10.93 89.54
N ILE A 135 6.65 11.32 88.91
CA ILE A 135 6.11 12.68 89.05
C ILE A 135 5.73 12.88 90.52
N LYS A 136 6.18 13.99 91.13
CA LYS A 136 6.12 14.21 92.59
C LYS A 136 4.96 15.10 93.05
N ALA A 137 4.20 15.73 92.14
CA ALA A 137 3.01 16.52 92.48
C ALA A 137 2.05 16.66 91.29
N TYR A 138 0.74 16.68 91.56
CA TYR A 138 -0.35 16.82 90.57
C TYR A 138 -0.64 18.31 90.24
N ARG A 139 -0.74 18.66 88.95
CA ARG A 139 -1.10 20.01 88.45
C ARG A 139 -1.94 19.92 87.16
N ARG A 140 -2.87 20.86 86.93
CA ARG A 140 -3.73 20.90 85.72
C ARG A 140 -2.96 21.05 84.41
N SER A 141 -1.81 21.75 84.42
CA SER A 141 -0.90 21.86 83.27
C SER A 141 -0.28 20.51 82.84
N LEU A 142 -0.23 19.53 83.76
CA LEU A 142 0.30 18.19 83.52
C LEU A 142 -0.62 17.37 82.59
N LEU A 143 -1.94 17.61 82.59
CA LEU A 143 -2.90 16.95 81.69
C LEU A 143 -2.68 17.38 80.23
N CYS A 144 -2.53 18.69 80.00
CA CYS A 144 -2.27 19.23 78.67
C CYS A 144 -0.93 18.72 78.11
N GLN A 145 0.13 18.76 78.94
CA GLN A 145 1.44 18.23 78.58
C GLN A 145 1.40 16.73 78.28
N ARG A 146 0.68 15.93 79.09
CA ARG A 146 0.51 14.49 78.87
C ARG A 146 -0.21 14.20 77.56
N ASN A 147 -1.33 14.86 77.31
CA ASN A 147 -2.12 14.66 76.10
C ASN A 147 -1.32 15.08 74.85
N LEU A 148 -0.59 16.20 74.93
CA LEU A 148 0.32 16.63 73.87
C LEU A 148 1.41 15.57 73.59
N LEU A 149 2.08 15.05 74.62
CA LEU A 149 3.10 14.01 74.47
C LEU A 149 2.54 12.71 73.86
N MET A 150 1.32 12.30 74.26
CA MET A 150 0.65 11.13 73.68
C MET A 150 0.28 11.35 72.21
N VAL A 151 -0.26 12.53 71.86
CA VAL A 151 -0.61 12.88 70.47
C VAL A 151 0.64 12.98 69.60
N CYS A 152 1.70 13.63 70.08
CA CYS A 152 2.98 13.69 69.36
C CYS A 152 3.58 12.29 69.17
N LEU A 153 3.54 11.44 70.20
CA LEU A 153 4.04 10.06 70.09
C LEU A 153 3.20 9.25 69.09
N LEU A 154 1.88 9.40 69.10
CA LEU A 154 1.00 8.77 68.12
C LEU A 154 1.31 9.25 66.70
N LEU A 155 1.43 10.56 66.49
CA LEU A 155 1.74 11.15 65.18
C LEU A 155 3.10 10.65 64.66
N THR A 156 4.15 10.69 65.48
CA THR A 156 5.47 10.15 65.10
C THR A 156 5.41 8.66 64.81
N THR A 157 4.63 7.88 65.55
CA THR A 157 4.44 6.44 65.32
C THR A 157 3.69 6.17 64.01
N LEU A 158 2.69 6.98 63.67
CA LEU A 158 1.98 6.90 62.39
C LEU A 158 2.87 7.29 61.20
N LEU A 159 3.74 8.29 61.36
CA LEU A 159 4.73 8.65 60.34
C LEU A 159 5.74 7.51 60.12
N ILE A 160 6.25 6.89 61.20
CA ILE A 160 7.12 5.71 61.10
C ILE A 160 6.37 4.55 60.42
N LEU A 161 5.09 4.34 60.75
CA LEU A 161 4.26 3.32 60.10
C LEU A 161 4.11 3.57 58.59
N GLY A 162 3.84 4.81 58.18
CA GLY A 162 3.79 5.17 56.76
C GLY A 162 5.13 4.92 56.06
N CYS A 163 6.23 5.38 56.66
CA CYS A 163 7.58 5.18 56.12
C CYS A 163 7.95 3.69 56.01
N VAL A 164 7.61 2.84 56.98
CA VAL A 164 7.95 1.41 56.92
C VAL A 164 7.09 0.64 55.91
N ILE A 165 5.82 1.04 55.71
CA ILE A 165 4.98 0.49 54.64
C ILE A 165 5.58 0.83 53.28
N CYS A 166 5.98 2.10 53.06
CA CYS A 166 6.66 2.52 51.84
C CYS A 166 8.00 1.79 51.65
N ALA A 167 8.79 1.63 52.71
CA ALA A 167 10.05 0.90 52.66
C ALA A 167 9.83 -0.58 52.30
N PHE A 168 8.85 -1.24 52.91
CA PHE A 168 8.52 -2.62 52.59
C PHE A 168 8.04 -2.78 51.14
N ALA A 169 7.12 -1.92 50.69
CA ALA A 169 6.61 -1.92 49.32
C ALA A 169 7.72 -1.68 48.30
N ALA A 170 8.60 -0.70 48.55
CA ALA A 170 9.75 -0.41 47.69
C ALA A 170 10.75 -1.57 47.66
N ASN A 171 11.06 -2.18 48.82
CA ASN A 171 11.95 -3.34 48.91
C ASN A 171 11.43 -4.53 48.10
N GLN A 172 10.13 -4.79 48.20
CA GLN A 172 9.44 -5.84 47.45
C GLN A 172 9.43 -5.53 45.96
N LYS A 173 9.19 -4.28 45.57
CA LYS A 173 9.16 -3.86 44.17
C LYS A 173 10.52 -4.04 43.48
N VAL A 174 11.64 -3.73 44.15
CA VAL A 174 12.99 -4.03 43.63
C VAL A 174 13.14 -5.53 43.33
N LYS A 175 12.70 -6.40 44.25
CA LYS A 175 12.79 -7.85 44.08
C LYS A 175 11.95 -8.36 42.91
N GLU A 176 10.75 -7.83 42.75
CA GLU A 176 9.82 -8.16 41.67
C GLU A 176 10.34 -7.70 40.29
N GLU A 177 11.05 -6.57 40.22
CA GLU A 177 11.53 -5.99 38.96
C GLU A 177 12.95 -6.43 38.56
N MET A 178 13.82 -6.77 39.51
CA MET A 178 15.21 -7.13 39.22
C MET A 178 15.33 -8.36 38.31
N ASP A 179 14.59 -9.43 38.63
CA ASP A 179 14.65 -10.70 37.91
C ASP A 179 14.09 -10.60 36.47
N PRO A 180 12.90 -10.01 36.24
CA PRO A 180 12.40 -9.69 34.91
C PRO A 180 13.29 -8.69 34.17
N GLY A 181 13.74 -7.61 34.82
CA GLY A 181 14.59 -6.59 34.20
C GLY A 181 15.90 -7.17 33.66
N ALA A 182 16.55 -8.04 34.42
CA ALA A 182 17.74 -8.78 33.98
C ALA A 182 17.47 -9.65 32.74
N ARG A 183 16.30 -10.33 32.69
CA ARG A 183 15.91 -11.14 31.52
C ARG A 183 15.60 -10.26 30.31
N ASP A 184 14.89 -9.16 30.50
CA ASP A 184 14.48 -8.24 29.45
C ASP A 184 15.70 -7.52 28.84
N ALA A 185 16.71 -7.18 29.64
CA ALA A 185 17.97 -6.64 29.16
C ALA A 185 18.71 -7.64 28.25
N LEU A 186 18.81 -8.90 28.68
CA LEU A 186 19.45 -9.95 27.89
C LEU A 186 18.63 -10.30 26.63
N HIS A 187 17.30 -10.28 26.73
CA HIS A 187 16.41 -10.46 25.59
C HIS A 187 16.59 -9.33 24.57
N THR A 188 16.64 -8.07 25.02
CA THR A 188 16.89 -6.90 24.16
C THR A 188 18.20 -7.05 23.39
N LEU A 189 19.30 -7.46 24.05
CA LEU A 189 20.57 -7.71 23.38
C LEU A 189 20.49 -8.83 22.33
N ARG A 190 19.81 -9.94 22.64
CA ARG A 190 19.63 -11.06 21.70
C ARG A 190 18.78 -10.68 20.50
N THR A 191 17.69 -9.93 20.71
CA THR A 191 16.80 -9.48 19.64
C THR A 191 17.54 -8.51 18.72
N LEU A 192 18.33 -7.58 19.27
CA LEU A 192 19.15 -6.67 18.47
C LEU A 192 20.20 -7.41 17.64
N LYS A 193 20.86 -8.42 18.22
CA LYS A 193 21.78 -9.31 17.50
C LYS A 193 21.07 -10.12 16.41
N SER A 194 19.88 -10.64 16.70
CA SER A 194 19.06 -11.37 15.73
C SER A 194 18.62 -10.49 14.56
N HIS A 195 18.32 -9.21 14.83
CA HIS A 195 17.97 -8.24 13.79
C HIS A 195 19.15 -8.05 12.81
N LEU A 196 20.37 -7.80 13.31
CA LEU A 196 21.55 -7.68 12.45
C LEU A 196 21.83 -8.94 11.62
N ASN A 197 21.73 -10.13 12.24
CA ASN A 197 21.90 -11.40 11.52
C ASN A 197 20.77 -11.67 10.51
N GLY A 198 19.62 -11.00 10.66
CA GLY A 198 18.47 -11.09 9.77
C GLY A 198 18.59 -10.24 8.51
N ILE A 199 19.42 -9.19 8.51
CA ILE A 199 19.56 -8.25 7.38
C ILE A 199 19.91 -8.97 6.06
N PRO A 200 20.90 -9.88 5.99
CA PRO A 200 21.21 -10.58 4.74
C PRO A 200 20.04 -11.43 4.20
N ARG A 201 19.25 -12.01 5.11
CA ARG A 201 18.05 -12.77 4.74
C ARG A 201 16.95 -11.85 4.22
N GLY A 202 16.72 -10.70 4.87
CA GLY A 202 15.77 -9.68 4.41
C GLY A 202 16.12 -9.21 2.99
N LEU A 203 17.39 -8.88 2.75
CA LEU A 203 17.88 -8.50 1.43
C LEU A 203 17.60 -9.54 0.34
N ARG A 204 17.87 -10.83 0.61
CA ARG A 204 17.56 -11.93 -0.33
C ARG A 204 16.07 -12.01 -0.64
N LEU A 205 15.21 -11.91 0.37
CA LEU A 205 13.75 -11.92 0.19
C LEU A 205 13.25 -10.72 -0.63
N THR A 206 13.84 -9.54 -0.45
CA THR A 206 13.52 -8.34 -1.24
C THR A 206 13.91 -8.53 -2.71
N VAL A 207 15.10 -9.08 -2.95
CA VAL A 207 15.60 -9.37 -4.30
C VAL A 207 14.74 -10.43 -5.02
N GLU A 208 14.30 -11.47 -4.31
CA GLU A 208 13.40 -12.51 -4.84
C GLU A 208 12.03 -11.96 -5.31
N GLN A 209 11.59 -10.80 -4.80
CA GLN A 209 10.34 -10.17 -5.26
C GLN A 209 10.43 -9.63 -6.70
N PHE A 210 11.60 -9.62 -7.36
CA PHE A 210 11.69 -9.33 -8.79
C PHE A 210 10.83 -10.27 -9.65
N ARG A 211 10.47 -11.45 -9.11
CA ARG A 211 9.49 -12.36 -9.73
C ARG A 211 8.14 -11.68 -10.04
N VAL A 212 7.75 -10.63 -9.31
CA VAL A 212 6.47 -9.92 -9.48
C VAL A 212 6.46 -9.15 -10.80
N PRO A 213 7.35 -8.14 -11.04
CA PRO A 213 7.42 -7.48 -12.33
C PRO A 213 7.82 -8.45 -13.44
N GLN A 214 8.69 -9.43 -13.18
CA GLN A 214 9.07 -10.44 -14.17
C GLN A 214 7.85 -11.20 -14.73
N ARG A 215 6.95 -11.69 -13.87
CA ARG A 215 5.74 -12.40 -14.33
C ARG A 215 4.83 -11.49 -15.15
N GLN A 216 4.68 -10.23 -14.72
CA GLN A 216 3.86 -9.26 -15.44
C GLN A 216 4.42 -8.99 -16.83
N ILE A 217 5.71 -8.69 -16.94
CA ILE A 217 6.39 -8.44 -18.22
C ILE A 217 6.33 -9.67 -19.13
N LEU A 218 6.58 -10.88 -18.59
CA LEU A 218 6.49 -12.12 -19.37
C LEU A 218 5.05 -12.37 -19.87
N GLY A 219 4.04 -12.03 -19.06
CA GLY A 219 2.63 -12.09 -19.45
C GLY A 219 2.29 -11.10 -20.57
N ASP A 220 2.77 -9.87 -20.46
CA ASP A 220 2.55 -8.82 -21.45
C ASP A 220 3.31 -9.13 -22.76
N LEU A 221 4.52 -9.69 -22.69
CA LEU A 221 5.29 -10.18 -23.85
C LEU A 221 4.60 -11.33 -24.60
N ASN A 222 3.83 -12.19 -23.92
CA ASN A 222 3.09 -13.26 -24.60
C ASN A 222 2.00 -12.73 -25.53
N ASN A 223 1.45 -11.54 -25.21
CA ASN A 223 0.30 -10.98 -25.91
C ASN A 223 0.67 -9.84 -26.86
N ILE A 224 1.85 -9.22 -26.70
CA ILE A 224 2.24 -8.01 -27.43
C ILE A 224 2.04 -8.11 -28.95
N SER A 225 2.47 -9.23 -29.56
CA SER A 225 2.39 -9.41 -31.01
C SER A 225 0.95 -9.46 -31.51
N TRP A 226 0.06 -10.11 -30.74
CA TRP A 226 -1.37 -10.17 -31.06
C TRP A 226 -2.04 -8.81 -30.85
N THR A 227 -1.70 -8.10 -29.76
CA THR A 227 -2.22 -6.76 -29.47
C THR A 227 -1.86 -5.79 -30.58
N ILE A 228 -0.58 -5.70 -30.97
CA ILE A 228 -0.13 -4.83 -32.06
C ILE A 228 -0.87 -5.15 -33.36
N GLY A 229 -0.90 -6.42 -33.75
CA GLY A 229 -1.55 -6.85 -34.99
C GLY A 229 -3.06 -6.59 -35.00
N SER A 230 -3.73 -6.76 -33.85
CA SER A 230 -5.16 -6.46 -33.69
C SER A 230 -5.44 -4.96 -33.73
N THR A 231 -4.57 -4.13 -33.13
CA THR A 231 -4.68 -2.67 -33.17
C THR A 231 -4.53 -2.15 -34.61
N ILE A 232 -3.54 -2.66 -35.37
CA ILE A 232 -3.36 -2.35 -36.78
C ILE A 232 -4.62 -2.70 -37.59
N HIS A 233 -5.11 -3.94 -37.44
CA HIS A 233 -6.31 -4.40 -38.13
C HIS A 233 -7.52 -3.52 -37.79
N PHE A 234 -7.78 -3.29 -36.51
CA PHE A 234 -8.92 -2.52 -36.03
C PHE A 234 -8.92 -1.08 -36.56
N LEU A 235 -7.78 -0.38 -36.47
CA LEU A 235 -7.67 1.02 -36.89
C LEU A 235 -7.78 1.21 -38.41
N LEU A 236 -7.35 0.23 -39.20
CA LEU A 236 -7.37 0.30 -40.67
C LEU A 236 -8.59 -0.38 -41.31
N LYS A 237 -9.38 -1.14 -40.53
CA LYS A 237 -10.49 -1.96 -41.03
C LYS A 237 -11.52 -1.17 -41.80
N GLU A 238 -11.95 -0.03 -41.27
CA GLU A 238 -12.97 0.81 -41.91
C GLU A 238 -12.49 1.35 -43.25
N THR A 239 -11.26 1.87 -43.29
CA THR A 239 -10.65 2.42 -44.50
C THR A 239 -10.46 1.36 -45.59
N VAL A 240 -9.93 0.18 -45.25
CA VAL A 240 -9.74 -0.92 -46.20
C VAL A 240 -11.08 -1.49 -46.68
N SER A 241 -12.03 -1.70 -45.76
CA SER A 241 -13.36 -2.23 -46.12
C SER A 241 -14.13 -1.28 -47.04
N SER A 242 -14.01 0.03 -46.82
CA SER A 242 -14.63 1.05 -47.70
C SER A 242 -14.07 1.00 -49.11
N ALA A 243 -12.74 0.96 -49.27
CA ALA A 243 -12.11 0.89 -50.59
C ALA A 243 -12.46 -0.41 -51.31
N MET A 244 -12.53 -1.53 -50.58
CA MET A 244 -12.95 -2.83 -51.13
C MET A 244 -14.42 -2.86 -51.54
N ALA A 245 -15.31 -2.23 -50.78
CA ALA A 245 -16.73 -2.11 -51.14
C ALA A 245 -16.88 -1.27 -52.42
N ALA A 246 -16.19 -0.14 -52.50
CA ALA A 246 -16.18 0.70 -53.70
C ALA A 246 -15.63 -0.05 -54.93
N LEU A 247 -14.59 -0.88 -54.77
CA LEU A 247 -14.08 -1.75 -55.83
C LEU A 247 -15.14 -2.76 -56.28
N LYS A 248 -15.78 -3.46 -55.32
CA LYS A 248 -16.83 -4.44 -55.60
C LYS A 248 -17.99 -3.83 -56.39
N ASP A 249 -18.42 -2.63 -56.01
CA ASP A 249 -19.51 -1.94 -56.71
C ASP A 249 -19.12 -1.60 -58.17
N ARG A 250 -17.86 -1.22 -58.43
CA ARG A 250 -17.41 -0.95 -59.82
C ARG A 250 -17.31 -2.20 -60.67
N VAL A 251 -16.92 -3.33 -60.07
CA VAL A 251 -16.89 -4.64 -60.74
C VAL A 251 -18.31 -5.08 -61.08
N GLN A 252 -19.26 -4.92 -60.15
CA GLN A 252 -20.67 -5.24 -60.40
C GLN A 252 -21.25 -4.38 -61.51
N ASP A 253 -20.91 -3.08 -61.55
CA ASP A 253 -21.32 -2.19 -62.63
C ASP A 253 -20.75 -2.63 -63.98
N LEU A 254 -19.52 -3.13 -64.04
CA LEU A 254 -18.92 -3.69 -65.26
C LEU A 254 -19.70 -4.92 -65.76
N GLU A 255 -19.91 -5.90 -64.87
CA GLU A 255 -20.62 -7.14 -65.21
C GLU A 255 -22.06 -6.89 -65.65
N ASN A 256 -22.79 -6.05 -64.89
CA ASN A 256 -24.17 -5.70 -65.22
C ASN A 256 -24.26 -4.89 -66.51
N SER A 257 -23.32 -3.96 -66.74
CA SER A 257 -23.30 -3.18 -67.98
C SER A 257 -23.04 -4.05 -69.19
N LEU A 258 -22.10 -5.00 -69.10
CA LEU A 258 -21.87 -5.99 -70.16
C LEU A 258 -23.13 -6.79 -70.46
N HIS A 259 -23.80 -7.31 -69.42
CA HIS A 259 -25.05 -8.04 -69.57
C HIS A 259 -26.12 -7.22 -70.30
N HIS A 260 -26.42 -6.01 -69.80
CA HIS A 260 -27.45 -5.15 -70.37
C HIS A 260 -27.09 -4.63 -71.77
N LEU A 261 -25.81 -4.37 -72.07
CA LEU A 261 -25.38 -3.98 -73.42
C LEU A 261 -25.55 -5.12 -74.42
N HIS A 262 -25.23 -6.36 -74.03
CA HIS A 262 -25.50 -7.54 -74.86
C HIS A 262 -27.00 -7.76 -75.09
N THR A 263 -27.82 -7.58 -74.04
CA THR A 263 -29.28 -7.63 -74.16
C THR A 263 -29.81 -6.55 -75.10
N ILE A 264 -29.35 -5.30 -74.98
CA ILE A 264 -29.75 -4.22 -75.90
C ILE A 264 -29.39 -4.60 -77.35
N HIS A 265 -28.16 -5.03 -77.60
CA HIS A 265 -27.72 -5.40 -78.94
C HIS A 265 -28.57 -6.52 -79.54
N GLY A 266 -28.79 -7.61 -78.78
CA GLY A 266 -29.59 -8.74 -79.22
C GLY A 266 -31.07 -8.40 -79.41
N SER A 267 -31.69 -7.69 -78.46
CA SER A 267 -33.09 -7.29 -78.55
C SER A 267 -33.34 -6.30 -79.69
N VAL A 268 -32.45 -5.32 -79.92
CA VAL A 268 -32.58 -4.38 -81.05
C VAL A 268 -32.44 -5.11 -82.39
N GLN A 269 -31.48 -6.02 -82.54
CA GLN A 269 -31.33 -6.79 -83.77
C GLN A 269 -32.57 -7.65 -84.07
N ALA A 270 -33.12 -8.33 -83.05
CA ALA A 270 -34.35 -9.10 -83.19
C ALA A 270 -35.55 -8.20 -83.55
N LEU A 271 -35.70 -7.05 -82.87
CA LEU A 271 -36.77 -6.10 -83.16
C LEU A 271 -36.70 -5.51 -84.57
N ILE A 272 -35.50 -5.20 -85.08
CA ILE A 272 -35.33 -4.73 -86.46
C ILE A 272 -35.75 -5.81 -87.46
N TRP A 273 -35.38 -7.07 -87.21
CA TRP A 273 -35.77 -8.20 -88.06
C TRP A 273 -37.29 -8.41 -88.07
N ASP A 274 -37.90 -8.48 -86.88
CA ASP A 274 -39.34 -8.69 -86.71
C ASP A 274 -40.16 -7.48 -87.23
N GLN A 275 -39.59 -6.27 -87.17
CA GLN A 275 -40.20 -5.05 -87.69
C GLN A 275 -40.43 -5.11 -89.21
N ASP A 276 -39.49 -5.66 -89.98
CA ASP A 276 -39.63 -5.78 -91.43
C ASP A 276 -40.76 -6.77 -91.81
N GLU A 277 -40.85 -7.89 -91.08
CA GLU A 277 -41.94 -8.86 -91.23
C GLU A 277 -43.30 -8.23 -90.87
N LEU A 278 -43.36 -7.53 -89.72
CA LEU A 278 -44.56 -6.84 -89.28
C LEU A 278 -44.98 -5.72 -90.25
N ALA A 279 -44.03 -4.95 -90.78
CA ALA A 279 -44.30 -3.89 -91.74
C ALA A 279 -44.97 -4.44 -93.01
N SER A 280 -44.45 -5.55 -93.52
CA SER A 280 -45.02 -6.25 -94.67
C SER A 280 -46.43 -6.77 -94.37
N ALA A 281 -46.61 -7.46 -93.24
CA ALA A 281 -47.90 -8.00 -92.82
C ALA A 281 -48.95 -6.90 -92.63
N LEU A 282 -48.62 -5.80 -91.94
CA LEU A 282 -49.53 -4.67 -91.73
C LEU A 282 -49.87 -3.96 -93.05
N LYS A 283 -48.94 -3.85 -93.99
CA LYS A 283 -49.19 -3.25 -95.31
C LYS A 283 -50.17 -4.09 -96.14
N GLU A 284 -49.97 -5.41 -96.17
CA GLU A 284 -50.87 -6.34 -96.85
C GLU A 284 -52.27 -6.29 -96.22
N GLN A 285 -52.37 -6.39 -94.90
CA GLN A 285 -53.65 -6.30 -94.19
C GLN A 285 -54.33 -4.96 -94.37
N LYS A 286 -53.59 -3.84 -94.34
CA LYS A 286 -54.14 -2.51 -94.59
C LYS A 286 -54.75 -2.41 -96.00
N GLN A 287 -54.07 -2.92 -97.02
CA GLN A 287 -54.59 -2.90 -98.39
C GLN A 287 -55.84 -3.78 -98.52
N SER A 288 -55.79 -5.00 -97.97
CA SER A 288 -56.91 -5.94 -97.95
C SER A 288 -58.14 -5.32 -97.25
N LEU A 289 -57.97 -4.83 -96.03
CA LEU A 289 -59.05 -4.22 -95.24
C LEU A 289 -59.61 -2.94 -95.88
N THR A 290 -58.76 -2.07 -96.42
CA THR A 290 -59.21 -0.84 -97.08
C THR A 290 -60.06 -1.19 -98.31
N SER A 291 -59.59 -2.14 -99.13
CA SER A 291 -60.35 -2.59 -100.31
C SER A 291 -61.70 -3.22 -99.95
N LEU A 292 -61.75 -3.98 -98.84
CA LEU A 292 -62.95 -4.66 -98.36
C LEU A 292 -63.97 -3.69 -97.76
N LEU A 293 -63.51 -2.69 -97.00
CA LEU A 293 -64.36 -1.73 -96.29
C LEU A 293 -64.88 -0.60 -97.18
N GLU A 294 -64.29 -0.41 -98.37
CA GLU A 294 -64.74 0.56 -99.40
C GLU A 294 -65.73 -0.06 -100.41
N GLU A 295 -66.05 -1.36 -100.31
CA GLU A 295 -67.02 -2.00 -101.19
C GLU A 295 -68.43 -1.37 -101.04
N PRO A 296 -69.14 -1.07 -102.14
CA PRO A 296 -70.41 -0.32 -102.10
C PRO A 296 -71.55 -1.02 -101.33
N HIS A 297 -71.40 -2.32 -101.05
CA HIS A 297 -72.37 -3.12 -100.30
C HIS A 297 -72.07 -3.18 -98.79
N CYS A 298 -71.01 -2.51 -98.31
CA CYS A 298 -70.57 -2.51 -96.90
C CYS A 298 -71.33 -1.46 -96.07
N THR A 299 -72.18 -1.90 -95.13
CA THR A 299 -72.95 -0.99 -94.25
C THR A 299 -72.21 -0.68 -92.94
N TYR A 300 -72.21 0.59 -92.52
CA TYR A 300 -71.55 1.10 -91.31
C TYR A 300 -70.02 0.96 -91.26
N CYS A 301 -69.36 0.78 -92.41
CA CYS A 301 -67.93 0.47 -92.49
C CYS A 301 -67.00 1.67 -92.29
N MET A 302 -67.50 2.91 -92.42
CA MET A 302 -66.72 4.15 -92.29
C MET A 302 -65.96 4.30 -90.96
N GLY A 303 -66.55 3.84 -89.84
CA GLY A 303 -65.91 3.93 -88.53
C GLY A 303 -64.67 3.03 -88.43
N VAL A 304 -64.75 1.81 -88.97
CA VAL A 304 -63.66 0.82 -88.96
C VAL A 304 -62.63 1.13 -90.04
N LEU A 305 -63.05 1.70 -91.17
CA LEU A 305 -62.18 2.11 -92.28
C LEU A 305 -61.09 3.07 -91.82
N SER A 306 -61.43 4.07 -91.00
CA SER A 306 -60.44 5.02 -90.45
C SER A 306 -59.35 4.33 -89.63
N ARG A 307 -59.71 3.34 -88.80
CA ARG A 307 -58.77 2.56 -88.00
C ARG A 307 -57.91 1.61 -88.85
N ALA A 308 -58.48 1.03 -89.90
CA ALA A 308 -57.76 0.17 -90.85
C ALA A 308 -56.77 0.97 -91.71
N GLN A 309 -57.14 2.19 -92.14
CA GLN A 309 -56.24 3.10 -92.84
C GLN A 309 -55.05 3.54 -91.97
N ASP A 310 -55.24 3.59 -90.65
CA ASP A 310 -54.19 3.88 -89.67
C ASP A 310 -53.33 2.67 -89.28
N LEU A 311 -53.55 1.48 -89.87
CA LEU A 311 -52.76 0.28 -89.60
C LEU A 311 -51.32 0.43 -90.18
N LYS A 312 -50.39 0.83 -89.31
CA LYS A 312 -48.96 1.00 -89.60
C LYS A 312 -48.14 0.77 -88.33
N LEU A 313 -46.83 0.59 -88.51
CA LEU A 313 -45.88 0.57 -87.39
C LEU A 313 -46.06 1.82 -86.51
N GLY A 314 -46.00 1.62 -85.20
CA GLY A 314 -46.04 2.72 -84.24
C GLY A 314 -44.65 3.16 -83.80
N ALA A 315 -43.68 2.23 -83.78
CA ALA A 315 -42.27 2.46 -83.48
C ALA A 315 -41.38 2.12 -84.69
N ASP A 316 -40.22 2.75 -84.77
CA ASP A 316 -39.15 2.43 -85.73
C ASP A 316 -37.82 2.16 -85.02
N PHE A 317 -37.55 0.88 -84.80
CA PHE A 317 -36.37 0.38 -84.12
C PHE A 317 -35.08 0.55 -84.94
N GLN A 318 -35.13 1.00 -86.19
CA GLN A 318 -33.94 1.37 -86.95
C GLN A 318 -33.36 2.73 -86.51
N ASN A 319 -34.17 3.57 -85.85
CA ASN A 319 -33.76 4.91 -85.39
C ASN A 319 -33.07 4.88 -84.02
N VAL A 320 -33.02 3.73 -83.34
CA VAL A 320 -32.34 3.64 -82.03
C VAL A 320 -30.81 3.62 -82.20
N PRO A 321 -30.04 4.26 -81.30
CA PRO A 321 -28.58 4.26 -81.38
C PRO A 321 -27.96 2.86 -81.31
N SER A 322 -26.79 2.65 -81.93
CA SER A 322 -26.05 1.38 -81.80
C SER A 322 -25.13 1.36 -80.58
N VAL A 323 -25.16 0.26 -79.82
CA VAL A 323 -24.24 -0.03 -78.70
C VAL A 323 -23.02 -0.85 -79.11
N GLU A 324 -22.89 -1.22 -80.39
CA GLU A 324 -21.86 -2.15 -80.88
C GLU A 324 -20.43 -1.63 -80.66
N LYS A 325 -20.23 -0.30 -80.79
CA LYS A 325 -18.93 0.33 -80.52
C LYS A 325 -18.51 0.13 -79.06
N VAL A 326 -19.44 0.26 -78.12
CA VAL A 326 -19.17 0.08 -76.68
C VAL A 326 -18.86 -1.40 -76.40
N LEU A 327 -19.66 -2.33 -76.94
CA LEU A 327 -19.40 -3.77 -76.82
C LEU A 327 -18.03 -4.17 -77.39
N LYS A 328 -17.62 -3.59 -78.53
CA LYS A 328 -16.30 -3.83 -79.12
C LYS A 328 -15.17 -3.32 -78.23
N ASN A 329 -15.33 -2.16 -77.60
CA ASN A 329 -14.36 -1.63 -76.64
C ASN A 329 -14.26 -2.50 -75.37
N LEU A 330 -15.34 -3.19 -75.01
CA LEU A 330 -15.42 -4.06 -73.84
C LEU A 330 -15.13 -5.53 -74.13
N HIS A 331 -14.73 -5.85 -75.36
CA HIS A 331 -14.54 -7.23 -75.78
C HIS A 331 -13.41 -7.90 -74.98
N GLY A 332 -13.70 -9.05 -74.37
CA GLY A 332 -12.75 -9.84 -73.60
C GLY A 332 -12.56 -9.38 -72.16
N LEU A 333 -13.45 -8.54 -71.62
CA LEU A 333 -13.53 -8.23 -70.20
C LEU A 333 -14.57 -9.09 -69.46
N PRO A 334 -14.35 -9.34 -68.14
CA PRO A 334 -13.13 -9.07 -67.38
C PRO A 334 -12.02 -10.10 -67.69
N GLN A 335 -10.76 -9.67 -67.69
CA GLN A 335 -9.59 -10.55 -67.84
C GLN A 335 -9.13 -11.10 -66.49
N THR A 336 -9.26 -10.30 -65.43
CA THR A 336 -8.94 -10.69 -64.05
C THR A 336 -10.15 -11.30 -63.34
N ASP A 337 -9.90 -12.33 -62.52
CA ASP A 337 -10.90 -12.81 -61.56
C ASP A 337 -10.98 -11.84 -60.36
N PHE A 338 -11.90 -10.88 -60.46
CA PHE A 338 -12.15 -9.91 -59.39
C PHE A 338 -12.63 -10.56 -58.10
N SER A 339 -13.32 -11.70 -58.17
CA SER A 339 -13.82 -12.42 -56.99
C SER A 339 -12.65 -13.00 -56.20
N GLU A 340 -11.72 -13.70 -56.87
CA GLU A 340 -10.52 -14.24 -56.25
C GLU A 340 -9.64 -13.11 -55.68
N MET A 341 -9.45 -12.03 -56.43
CA MET A 341 -8.64 -10.89 -56.00
C MET A 341 -9.19 -10.21 -54.74
N ILE A 342 -10.49 -9.89 -54.71
CA ILE A 342 -11.14 -9.27 -53.53
C ILE A 342 -11.06 -10.23 -52.33
N HIS A 343 -11.29 -11.52 -52.54
CA HIS A 343 -11.20 -12.52 -51.47
C HIS A 343 -9.78 -12.64 -50.92
N LYS A 344 -8.75 -12.64 -51.80
CA LYS A 344 -7.34 -12.66 -51.41
C LYS A 344 -6.95 -11.42 -50.61
N ALA A 345 -7.34 -10.23 -51.08
CA ALA A 345 -7.09 -8.97 -50.36
C ALA A 345 -7.75 -8.96 -48.97
N ASN A 346 -8.99 -9.44 -48.87
CA ASN A 346 -9.71 -9.54 -47.59
C ASN A 346 -8.98 -10.48 -46.61
N ASN A 347 -8.56 -11.64 -47.10
CA ASN A 347 -7.90 -12.65 -46.28
C ASN A 347 -6.51 -12.17 -45.83
N SER A 348 -5.75 -11.54 -46.71
CA SER A 348 -4.46 -10.93 -46.37
C SER A 348 -4.61 -9.85 -45.30
N PHE A 349 -5.60 -8.97 -45.41
CA PHE A 349 -5.86 -7.94 -44.41
C PHE A 349 -6.31 -8.53 -43.06
N ASN A 350 -7.23 -9.49 -43.07
CA ASN A 350 -7.70 -10.15 -41.84
C ASN A 350 -6.64 -11.04 -41.19
N ALA A 351 -5.60 -11.45 -41.91
CA ALA A 351 -4.47 -12.22 -41.38
C ALA A 351 -3.38 -11.39 -40.70
N ILE A 352 -3.46 -10.04 -40.73
CA ILE A 352 -2.47 -9.14 -40.10
C ILE A 352 -2.15 -9.52 -38.64
N PRO A 353 -3.13 -9.82 -37.76
CA PRO A 353 -2.83 -10.22 -36.38
C PRO A 353 -1.96 -11.47 -36.29
N GLN A 354 -2.28 -12.51 -37.05
CA GLN A 354 -1.52 -13.77 -37.07
C GLN A 354 -0.13 -13.59 -37.70
N PHE A 355 -0.02 -12.79 -38.75
CA PHE A 355 1.25 -12.47 -39.38
C PHE A 355 2.18 -11.71 -38.43
N THR A 356 1.63 -10.78 -37.64
CA THR A 356 2.37 -10.03 -36.62
C THR A 356 2.93 -10.97 -35.55
N VAL A 357 2.12 -11.94 -35.08
CA VAL A 357 2.57 -12.99 -34.15
C VAL A 357 3.76 -13.76 -34.72
N MET A 358 3.67 -14.23 -35.97
CA MET A 358 4.74 -14.98 -36.62
C MET A 358 6.02 -14.16 -36.81
N LYS A 359 5.91 -12.89 -37.24
CA LYS A 359 7.08 -12.02 -37.46
C LYS A 359 7.77 -11.61 -36.16
N MET A 360 7.01 -11.45 -35.08
CA MET A 360 7.53 -11.02 -33.79
C MET A 360 7.98 -12.18 -32.88
N ASP A 361 7.70 -13.44 -33.21
CA ASP A 361 8.01 -14.58 -32.33
C ASP A 361 9.48 -14.63 -31.87
N LYS A 362 10.43 -14.68 -32.82
CA LYS A 362 11.87 -14.69 -32.50
C LYS A 362 12.26 -13.50 -31.62
N PHE A 363 11.68 -12.34 -31.89
CA PHE A 363 11.94 -11.13 -31.14
C PHE A 363 11.42 -11.21 -29.70
N VAL A 364 10.17 -11.66 -29.52
CA VAL A 364 9.56 -11.87 -28.20
C VAL A 364 10.36 -12.87 -27.38
N GLN A 365 10.85 -13.96 -27.99
CA GLN A 365 11.71 -14.93 -27.29
C GLN A 365 13.02 -14.30 -26.81
N GLU A 366 13.64 -13.42 -27.60
CA GLU A 366 14.85 -12.71 -27.19
C GLU A 366 14.58 -11.69 -26.05
N LEU A 367 13.43 -10.99 -26.08
CA LEU A 367 13.04 -10.12 -24.97
C LEU A 367 12.80 -10.89 -23.68
N LYS A 368 12.20 -12.08 -23.74
CA LYS A 368 12.03 -12.94 -22.56
C LYS A 368 13.39 -13.30 -21.94
N LYS A 369 14.40 -13.60 -22.78
CA LYS A 369 15.78 -13.84 -22.31
C LYS A 369 16.42 -12.58 -21.70
N ASP A 370 16.13 -11.39 -22.24
CA ASP A 370 16.61 -10.13 -21.65
C ASP A 370 16.00 -9.92 -20.24
N VAL A 371 14.71 -10.24 -20.06
CA VAL A 371 14.03 -10.19 -18.74
C VAL A 371 14.61 -11.22 -17.76
N GLU A 372 14.92 -12.44 -18.22
CA GLU A 372 15.60 -13.46 -17.41
C GLU A 372 17.01 -13.03 -16.99
N ARG A 373 17.78 -12.43 -17.91
CA ARG A 373 19.08 -11.82 -17.59
C ARG A 373 18.96 -10.70 -16.58
N ALA A 374 17.93 -9.85 -16.69
CA ALA A 374 17.66 -8.82 -15.69
C ALA A 374 17.38 -9.45 -14.31
N ALA A 375 16.59 -10.53 -14.25
CA ALA A 375 16.34 -11.26 -13.00
C ALA A 375 17.62 -11.81 -12.38
N GLN A 376 18.52 -12.39 -13.18
CA GLN A 376 19.82 -12.87 -12.72
C GLN A 376 20.71 -11.72 -12.21
N LYS A 377 20.79 -10.61 -12.95
CA LYS A 377 21.54 -9.40 -12.54
C LYS A 377 21.01 -8.84 -11.21
N VAL A 378 19.69 -8.83 -11.01
CA VAL A 378 19.07 -8.39 -9.74
C VAL A 378 19.39 -9.36 -8.60
N GLN A 379 19.45 -10.68 -8.85
CA GLN A 379 19.85 -11.66 -7.85
C GLN A 379 21.25 -11.40 -7.27
N PHE A 380 22.21 -11.01 -8.11
CA PHE A 380 23.57 -10.68 -7.67
C PHE A 380 23.66 -9.43 -6.76
N VAL A 381 22.63 -8.57 -6.75
CA VAL A 381 22.58 -7.42 -5.82
C VAL A 381 22.60 -7.90 -4.37
N ALA A 382 22.02 -9.06 -4.07
CA ALA A 382 22.04 -9.61 -2.71
C ALA A 382 23.45 -10.01 -2.25
N ASP A 383 24.31 -10.43 -3.19
CA ASP A 383 25.65 -10.93 -2.89
C ASP A 383 26.70 -9.80 -2.86
N ASP A 384 26.50 -8.74 -3.64
CA ASP A 384 27.39 -7.57 -3.73
C ASP A 384 27.13 -6.49 -2.66
N PHE A 385 26.05 -6.63 -1.88
CA PHE A 385 25.63 -5.59 -0.95
C PHE A 385 26.54 -5.53 0.31
N PRO A 386 27.22 -4.39 0.59
CA PRO A 386 28.29 -4.33 1.58
C PRO A 386 27.81 -4.29 3.05
N ILE A 387 26.51 -4.36 3.31
CA ILE A 387 25.96 -4.15 4.65
C ILE A 387 26.40 -5.20 5.66
N SER A 388 26.66 -6.44 5.20
CA SER A 388 27.06 -7.52 6.11
C SER A 388 28.47 -7.28 6.67
N ASP A 389 29.40 -6.78 5.85
CA ASP A 389 30.75 -6.46 6.29
C ASP A 389 30.76 -5.25 7.23
N GLN A 390 29.91 -4.26 6.95
CA GLN A 390 29.82 -3.02 7.72
C GLN A 390 29.13 -3.21 9.08
N THR A 391 28.21 -4.17 9.19
CA THR A 391 27.53 -4.49 10.45
C THR A 391 28.29 -5.51 11.31
N ARG A 392 29.37 -6.12 10.79
CA ARG A 392 30.18 -7.12 11.50
C ARG A 392 30.77 -6.61 12.83
N PRO A 393 31.41 -5.42 12.92
CA PRO A 393 31.95 -4.92 14.19
C PRO A 393 30.86 -4.76 15.26
N MET A 394 29.68 -4.27 14.86
CA MET A 394 28.55 -4.09 15.77
C MET A 394 27.99 -5.43 16.25
N ASN A 395 27.94 -6.46 15.39
CA ASN A 395 27.53 -7.80 15.77
C ASN A 395 28.52 -8.45 16.76
N GLU A 396 29.82 -8.28 16.54
CA GLU A 396 30.88 -8.73 17.46
C GLU A 396 30.81 -8.01 18.82
N ALA A 397 30.60 -6.69 18.80
CA ALA A 397 30.40 -5.89 19.99
C ALA A 397 29.20 -6.38 20.83
N LEU A 398 28.07 -6.65 20.17
CA LEU A 398 26.87 -7.19 20.81
C LEU A 398 27.08 -8.60 21.34
N ALA A 399 27.80 -9.47 20.61
CA ALA A 399 28.14 -10.81 21.07
C ALA A 399 29.02 -10.77 22.33
N LYS A 400 29.99 -9.84 22.39
CA LYS A 400 30.81 -9.64 23.58
C LYS A 400 30.00 -9.06 24.74
N ALA A 401 29.11 -8.09 24.50
CA ALA A 401 28.21 -7.56 25.53
C ALA A 401 27.26 -8.64 26.09
N GLU A 402 26.73 -9.52 25.23
CA GLU A 402 25.92 -10.66 25.62
C GLU A 402 26.73 -11.65 26.49
N ASN A 403 27.95 -11.97 26.09
CA ASN A 403 28.81 -12.90 26.82
C ASN A 403 29.27 -12.34 28.18
N MET A 404 29.56 -11.03 28.27
CA MET A 404 29.93 -10.39 29.53
C MET A 404 28.74 -10.21 30.48
N SER A 405 27.54 -9.95 29.95
CA SER A 405 26.35 -9.75 30.80
C SER A 405 25.82 -11.06 31.40
N ARG A 406 25.94 -12.20 30.71
CA ARG A 406 25.44 -13.51 31.19
C ARG A 406 25.93 -13.92 32.59
N PRO A 407 27.23 -13.91 32.92
CA PRO A 407 27.71 -14.27 34.25
C PRO A 407 27.27 -13.25 35.31
N PHE A 408 27.38 -11.95 34.99
CA PHE A 408 26.96 -10.87 35.88
C PHE A 408 25.47 -10.98 36.26
N LEU A 409 24.58 -11.17 35.28
CA LEU A 409 23.14 -11.32 35.53
C LEU A 409 22.79 -12.60 36.31
N LYS A 410 23.63 -13.64 36.26
CA LYS A 410 23.47 -14.84 37.11
C LYS A 410 23.82 -14.54 38.57
N GLU A 411 24.85 -13.73 38.81
CA GLU A 411 25.30 -13.35 40.16
C GLU A 411 24.41 -12.30 40.83
N VAL A 412 23.69 -11.48 40.06
CA VAL A 412 22.73 -10.50 40.60
C VAL A 412 21.59 -11.17 41.37
N LYS A 413 21.15 -12.38 40.97
CA LYS A 413 20.03 -13.09 41.62
C LYS A 413 20.25 -13.44 43.09
N PRO A 414 21.35 -14.12 43.48
CA PRO A 414 21.62 -14.40 44.88
C PRO A 414 21.83 -13.12 45.68
N PHE A 415 22.58 -12.15 45.15
CA PHE A 415 22.80 -10.86 45.81
C PHE A 415 21.48 -10.14 46.14
N GLU A 416 20.59 -10.03 45.15
CA GLU A 416 19.29 -9.40 45.31
C GLU A 416 18.42 -10.15 46.34
N THR A 417 18.53 -11.48 46.38
CA THR A 417 17.80 -12.28 47.38
C THR A 417 18.28 -11.98 48.80
N TYR A 418 19.60 -11.86 49.03
CA TYR A 418 20.12 -11.46 50.33
C TYR A 418 19.71 -10.04 50.71
N ARG A 419 19.78 -9.08 49.78
CA ARG A 419 19.34 -7.70 50.00
C ARG A 419 17.88 -7.64 50.41
N TRP A 420 17.02 -8.35 49.69
CA TRP A 420 15.58 -8.42 49.97
C TRP A 420 15.29 -8.99 51.36
N ILE A 421 15.98 -10.06 51.77
CA ILE A 421 15.85 -10.66 53.11
C ILE A 421 16.26 -9.64 54.19
N VAL A 422 17.43 -9.01 54.05
CA VAL A 422 17.93 -8.01 55.02
C VAL A 422 16.97 -6.84 55.14
N GLY A 423 16.46 -6.32 54.02
CA GLY A 423 15.46 -5.24 54.02
C GLY A 423 14.14 -5.65 54.69
N THR A 424 13.69 -6.89 54.46
CA THR A 424 12.47 -7.43 55.07
C THR A 424 12.61 -7.57 56.59
N ILE A 425 13.75 -8.07 57.07
CA ILE A 425 14.07 -8.17 58.50
C ILE A 425 14.08 -6.77 59.12
N ALA A 426 14.72 -5.80 58.47
CA ALA A 426 14.77 -4.41 58.95
C ALA A 426 13.37 -3.80 59.08
N CYS A 427 12.51 -3.94 58.06
CA CYS A 427 11.12 -3.48 58.11
C CYS A 427 10.32 -4.18 59.22
N THR A 428 10.52 -5.49 59.42
CA THR A 428 9.84 -6.27 60.47
C THR A 428 10.23 -5.78 61.88
N ILE A 429 11.50 -5.47 62.10
CA ILE A 429 11.98 -4.90 63.37
C ILE A 429 11.32 -3.54 63.65
N ILE A 430 11.21 -2.68 62.63
CA ILE A 430 10.55 -1.36 62.77
C ILE A 430 9.04 -1.53 63.04
N LEU A 431 8.38 -2.46 62.35
CA LEU A 431 6.98 -2.79 62.62
C LEU A 431 6.76 -3.31 64.04
N LEU A 432 7.68 -4.10 64.57
CA LEU A 432 7.64 -4.53 65.97
C LEU A 432 7.74 -3.34 66.93
N ILE A 433 8.61 -2.36 66.66
CA ILE A 433 8.71 -1.12 67.44
C ILE A 433 7.39 -0.33 67.39
N VAL A 434 6.82 -0.17 66.20
CA VAL A 434 5.51 0.51 66.02
C VAL A 434 4.42 -0.23 66.79
N PHE A 435 4.39 -1.55 66.71
CA PHE A 435 3.44 -2.39 67.45
C PHE A 435 3.57 -2.20 68.96
N CYS A 436 4.78 -2.20 69.50
CA CYS A 436 5.04 -1.89 70.91
C CYS A 436 4.56 -0.47 71.29
N ASN A 437 4.77 0.53 70.42
CA ASN A 437 4.33 1.90 70.68
C ASN A 437 2.80 2.03 70.68
N VAL A 438 2.11 1.38 69.73
CA VAL A 438 0.64 1.37 69.64
C VAL A 438 0.04 0.65 70.84
N LEU A 439 0.51 -0.55 71.19
CA LEU A 439 0.04 -1.26 72.39
C LEU A 439 0.36 -0.46 73.67
N GLY A 440 1.53 0.17 73.74
CA GLY A 440 1.93 1.03 74.83
C GLY A 440 1.00 2.21 75.03
N LEU A 441 0.63 2.90 73.95
CA LEU A 441 -0.34 3.98 73.96
C LEU A 441 -1.75 3.48 74.29
N SER A 442 -2.21 2.38 73.70
CA SER A 442 -3.56 1.84 73.90
C SER A 442 -3.78 1.36 75.34
N PHE A 443 -2.91 0.50 75.87
CA PHE A 443 -3.00 0.05 77.26
C PHE A 443 -2.72 1.18 78.26
N GLY A 444 -1.81 2.10 77.92
CA GLY A 444 -1.50 3.27 78.74
C GLY A 444 -2.68 4.24 78.87
N THR A 445 -3.33 4.59 77.76
CA THR A 445 -4.51 5.46 77.74
C THR A 445 -5.72 4.80 78.38
N TYR A 446 -5.99 3.52 78.07
CA TYR A 446 -7.09 2.78 78.68
C TYR A 446 -6.89 2.62 80.20
N GLY A 447 -5.68 2.30 80.64
CA GLY A 447 -5.34 2.25 82.06
C GLY A 447 -5.43 3.61 82.76
N LEU A 448 -5.24 4.73 82.04
CA LEU A 448 -5.45 6.08 82.58
C LEU A 448 -6.93 6.48 82.68
N VAL A 449 -7.80 5.93 81.83
CA VAL A 449 -9.25 6.21 81.85
C VAL A 449 -9.93 5.41 82.95
N VAL A 450 -9.49 4.16 83.18
CA VAL A 450 -10.05 3.27 84.22
C VAL A 450 -9.60 3.68 85.63
N ARG A 451 -8.46 4.37 85.74
CA ARG A 451 -7.90 4.80 87.04
C ARG A 451 -8.72 5.96 87.63
N GLU A 452 -9.32 5.74 88.80
CA GLU A 452 -10.07 6.76 89.55
C GLU A 452 -9.14 7.79 90.21
N ASP A 453 -8.04 7.33 90.85
CA ASP A 453 -7.07 8.20 91.52
C ASP A 453 -5.64 8.15 90.90
N PRO A 454 -4.99 9.31 90.64
CA PRO A 454 -3.65 9.37 90.02
C PRO A 454 -2.52 8.62 90.77
N SER A 455 -2.74 8.28 92.04
CA SER A 455 -1.80 7.57 92.90
C SER A 455 -1.97 6.05 92.93
N GLU A 456 -3.12 5.52 92.47
CA GLU A 456 -3.43 4.09 92.57
C GLU A 456 -2.68 3.26 91.53
N TYR A 457 -2.27 2.05 91.87
CA TYR A 457 -1.59 1.18 90.91
C TYR A 457 -2.61 0.52 89.97
N GLU A 458 -2.47 0.72 88.65
CA GLU A 458 -3.31 0.07 87.64
C GLU A 458 -2.46 -0.81 86.72
N SER A 459 -2.85 -2.09 86.61
CA SER A 459 -2.12 -3.13 85.88
C SER A 459 -1.95 -2.81 84.39
N ARG A 460 -3.00 -2.27 83.77
CA ARG A 460 -3.05 -1.95 82.33
C ARG A 460 -2.16 -0.75 81.98
N ALA A 461 -2.12 0.27 82.84
CA ALA A 461 -1.26 1.42 82.67
C ALA A 461 0.24 1.05 82.81
N GLU A 462 0.59 0.17 83.76
CA GLU A 462 1.95 -0.35 83.89
C GLU A 462 2.34 -1.25 82.71
N ALA A 463 1.41 -2.07 82.19
CA ALA A 463 1.62 -2.82 80.96
C ALA A 463 1.91 -1.89 79.77
N GLY A 464 1.15 -0.79 79.61
CA GLY A 464 1.40 0.24 78.60
C GLY A 464 2.79 0.88 78.73
N ALA A 465 3.21 1.22 79.95
CA ALA A 465 4.55 1.73 80.22
C ALA A 465 5.66 0.74 79.87
N LYS A 466 5.47 -0.57 80.15
CA LYS A 466 6.43 -1.62 79.80
C LYS A 466 6.55 -1.80 78.28
N PHE A 467 5.45 -1.79 77.54
CA PHE A 467 5.49 -1.86 76.08
C PHE A 467 6.23 -0.67 75.44
N LEU A 468 6.04 0.56 75.96
CA LEU A 468 6.81 1.73 75.51
C LEU A 468 8.32 1.58 75.79
N ILE A 469 8.72 1.03 76.95
CA ILE A 469 10.13 0.76 77.27
C ILE A 469 10.72 -0.30 76.34
N ILE A 470 9.96 -1.36 76.02
CA ILE A 470 10.39 -2.40 75.09
C ILE A 470 10.61 -1.80 73.70
N GLY A 471 9.68 -0.97 73.22
CA GLY A 471 9.81 -0.25 71.94
C GLY A 471 11.04 0.67 71.91
N VAL A 472 11.29 1.42 72.99
CA VAL A 472 12.49 2.26 73.12
C VAL A 472 13.77 1.42 73.13
N THR A 473 13.78 0.28 73.84
CA THR A 473 14.93 -0.62 73.92
C THR A 473 15.29 -1.18 72.54
N PHE A 474 14.29 -1.68 71.79
CA PHE A 474 14.52 -2.16 70.43
C PHE A 474 14.95 -1.03 69.49
N SER A 475 14.38 0.16 69.64
CA SER A 475 14.79 1.34 68.87
C SER A 475 16.27 1.64 69.08
N PHE A 476 16.77 1.67 70.33
CA PHE A 476 18.20 1.89 70.60
C PHE A 476 19.08 0.76 70.05
N LEU A 477 18.65 -0.50 70.19
CA LEU A 477 19.44 -1.66 69.77
C LEU A 477 19.67 -1.71 68.26
N PHE A 478 18.64 -1.37 67.46
CA PHE A 478 18.66 -1.55 66.01
C PHE A 478 18.86 -0.25 65.22
N SER A 479 18.66 0.92 65.82
CA SER A 479 18.76 2.23 65.15
C SER A 479 20.12 2.47 64.47
N TRP A 480 21.23 2.10 65.10
CA TRP A 480 22.57 2.25 64.51
C TRP A 480 22.83 1.26 63.35
N ILE A 481 22.23 0.07 63.38
CA ILE A 481 22.29 -0.91 62.27
C ILE A 481 21.44 -0.42 61.10
N LEU A 482 20.26 0.13 61.39
CA LEU A 482 19.35 0.69 60.39
C LEU A 482 19.99 1.85 59.64
N ILE A 483 20.64 2.81 60.33
CA ILE A 483 21.30 3.92 59.65
C ILE A 483 22.47 3.45 58.78
N LEU A 484 23.18 2.39 59.18
CA LEU A 484 24.26 1.79 58.38
C LEU A 484 23.69 1.21 57.08
N LEU A 485 22.60 0.44 57.17
CA LEU A 485 21.91 -0.11 55.99
C LEU A 485 21.40 0.99 55.05
N VAL A 486 20.78 2.04 55.60
CA VAL A 486 20.33 3.22 54.85
C VAL A 486 21.51 3.87 54.14
N THR A 487 22.64 4.07 54.82
CA THR A 487 23.81 4.74 54.25
C THR A 487 24.41 3.95 53.09
N VAL A 488 24.60 2.64 53.24
CA VAL A 488 25.15 1.79 52.17
C VAL A 488 24.24 1.80 50.94
N THR A 489 22.93 1.64 51.14
CA THR A 489 21.96 1.60 50.05
C THR A 489 21.75 2.96 49.38
N PHE A 490 21.81 4.05 50.16
CA PHE A 490 21.81 5.45 49.68
C PHE A 490 23.03 5.76 48.81
N LEU A 491 24.23 5.39 49.26
CA LEU A 491 25.45 5.68 48.51
C LEU A 491 25.44 4.97 47.14
N ILE A 492 24.99 3.72 47.10
CA ILE A 492 24.89 2.96 45.84
C ILE A 492 23.78 3.57 44.95
N GLY A 493 22.54 3.61 45.43
CA GLY A 493 21.40 4.00 44.62
C GLY A 493 21.43 5.48 44.21
N GLY A 494 21.82 6.35 45.15
CA GLY A 494 21.92 7.78 44.93
C GLY A 494 22.99 8.13 43.90
N ASN A 495 24.20 7.55 43.99
CA ASN A 495 25.24 7.80 42.99
C ASN A 495 24.84 7.27 41.60
N ILE A 496 24.25 6.08 41.50
CA ILE A 496 23.79 5.56 40.21
C ILE A 496 22.72 6.50 39.61
N GLN A 497 21.80 7.01 40.44
CA GLN A 497 20.78 7.94 39.95
C GLN A 497 21.37 9.24 39.40
N THR A 498 22.32 9.85 40.13
CA THR A 498 22.88 11.16 39.80
C THR A 498 24.00 11.12 38.75
N LEU A 499 24.82 10.07 38.73
CA LEU A 499 25.94 9.92 37.78
C LEU A 499 25.57 9.15 36.51
N VAL A 500 24.57 8.25 36.57
CA VAL A 500 24.20 7.41 35.42
C VAL A 500 22.82 7.78 34.91
N CYS A 501 21.77 7.65 35.72
CA CYS A 501 20.40 7.75 35.21
C CYS A 501 19.99 9.12 34.69
N LYS A 502 20.31 10.20 35.43
CA LYS A 502 20.00 11.57 35.02
C LYS A 502 20.84 12.01 33.80
N PRO A 503 22.16 11.79 33.75
CA PRO A 503 22.96 12.07 32.56
C PRO A 503 22.61 11.20 31.35
N TRP A 504 22.18 9.94 31.53
CA TRP A 504 21.67 9.10 30.44
C TRP A 504 20.38 9.68 29.87
N ALA A 505 19.46 10.11 30.73
CA ALA A 505 18.20 10.72 30.31
C ALA A 505 18.40 11.96 29.43
N ASN A 506 19.38 12.80 29.79
CA ASN A 506 19.70 14.05 29.10
C ASN A 506 20.70 13.86 27.94
N GLN A 507 21.11 12.62 27.64
CA GLN A 507 22.09 12.26 26.61
C GLN A 507 23.51 12.81 26.88
N GLU A 508 23.80 13.27 28.09
CA GLU A 508 25.14 13.78 28.48
C GLU A 508 26.19 12.67 28.46
N ILE A 509 25.82 11.43 28.82
CA ILE A 509 26.71 10.27 28.73
C ILE A 509 27.11 9.97 27.28
N LEU A 510 26.16 10.09 26.33
CA LEU A 510 26.45 9.87 24.92
C LEU A 510 27.42 10.94 24.39
N ARG A 511 27.21 12.20 24.76
CA ARG A 511 28.13 13.31 24.43
C ARG A 511 29.51 13.13 25.05
N PHE A 512 29.56 12.62 26.28
CA PHE A 512 30.83 12.31 26.96
C PHE A 512 31.62 11.23 26.23
N ILE A 513 30.95 10.15 25.81
CA ILE A 513 31.54 9.04 25.04
C ILE A 513 32.06 9.51 23.68
N ASP A 514 31.33 10.43 23.03
CA ASP A 514 31.70 10.97 21.72
C ASP A 514 32.91 11.91 21.75
N THR A 515 33.24 12.49 22.91
CA THR A 515 34.30 13.49 23.01
C THR A 515 35.68 12.81 22.99
N PRO A 516 36.55 13.12 22.01
CA PRO A 516 37.87 12.49 21.90
C PRO A 516 38.72 12.74 23.16
N GLY A 517 39.38 11.70 23.65
CA GLY A 517 40.23 11.77 24.85
C GLY A 517 39.51 11.63 26.19
N ASN A 518 38.16 11.48 26.20
CA ASN A 518 37.42 11.20 27.44
C ASN A 518 37.46 9.72 27.84
N LEU A 519 37.55 8.81 26.87
CA LEU A 519 37.68 7.38 27.07
C LEU A 519 39.09 6.90 26.75
N PRO A 520 39.60 5.87 27.43
CA PRO A 520 40.89 5.28 27.12
C PRO A 520 40.87 4.69 25.70
N PRO A 521 42.03 4.62 25.01
CA PRO A 521 42.11 4.09 23.64
C PRO A 521 41.53 2.68 23.49
N SER A 522 41.56 1.87 24.55
CA SER A 522 41.00 0.51 24.60
C SER A 522 39.47 0.45 24.61
N MET A 523 38.78 1.56 24.89
CA MET A 523 37.31 1.68 25.00
C MET A 523 36.72 2.67 24.02
N ASN A 524 37.41 2.98 22.91
CA ASN A 524 36.88 3.89 21.91
C ASN A 524 35.61 3.32 21.27
N ALA A 525 34.45 3.89 21.61
CA ALA A 525 33.14 3.37 21.23
C ALA A 525 32.91 3.40 19.71
N SER A 526 33.45 4.41 19.01
CA SER A 526 33.35 4.50 17.55
C SER A 526 34.12 3.35 16.87
N GLN A 527 35.34 3.06 17.32
CA GLN A 527 36.13 1.94 16.82
C GLN A 527 35.51 0.58 17.16
N TYR A 528 34.92 0.45 18.35
CA TYR A 528 34.30 -0.78 18.81
C TYR A 528 32.98 -1.11 18.08
N LEU A 529 32.22 -0.09 17.71
CA LEU A 529 30.98 -0.22 16.93
C LEU A 529 31.22 -0.17 15.41
N GLY A 530 32.47 0.03 14.96
CA GLY A 530 32.82 0.16 13.55
C GLY A 530 32.30 1.43 12.90
N LEU A 531 32.00 2.46 13.67
CA LEU A 531 31.57 3.77 13.17
C LEU A 531 32.76 4.47 12.48
N LYS A 532 32.50 5.14 11.35
CA LYS A 532 33.49 6.03 10.71
C LYS A 532 33.95 7.08 11.73
N GLN A 533 35.21 7.53 11.64
CA GLN A 533 35.81 8.49 12.58
C GLN A 533 35.07 9.83 12.68
N ASN A 534 34.20 10.16 11.71
CA ASN A 534 33.41 11.39 11.67
C ASN A 534 31.97 11.24 12.22
N LEU A 535 31.58 10.04 12.67
CA LEU A 535 30.24 9.76 13.18
C LEU A 535 30.24 9.73 14.72
N ASN A 536 29.42 10.60 15.31
CA ASN A 536 29.20 10.67 16.75
C ASN A 536 28.01 9.79 17.14
N LEU A 537 28.15 8.99 18.20
CA LEU A 537 27.11 8.10 18.75
C LEU A 537 25.82 8.85 19.12
N THR A 538 25.94 10.09 19.60
CA THR A 538 24.80 10.96 19.90
C THR A 538 23.98 11.26 18.65
N SER A 539 24.65 11.58 17.53
CA SER A 539 23.97 11.83 16.25
C SER A 539 23.36 10.56 15.68
N ALA A 540 24.06 9.43 15.78
CA ALA A 540 23.55 8.13 15.38
C ALA A 540 22.29 7.76 16.17
N TYR A 541 22.33 7.87 17.50
CA TYR A 541 21.17 7.62 18.37
C TYR A 541 19.95 8.47 17.97
N GLN A 542 20.14 9.77 17.71
CA GLN A 542 19.04 10.66 17.33
C GLN A 542 18.45 10.31 15.96
N GLN A 543 19.28 10.00 14.97
CA GLN A 543 18.82 9.58 13.65
C GLN A 543 18.05 8.25 13.72
N CYS A 544 18.58 7.26 14.45
CA CYS A 544 17.90 5.99 14.67
C CYS A 544 16.56 6.16 15.40
N LYS A 545 16.51 7.06 16.39
CA LYS A 545 15.28 7.40 17.12
C LYS A 545 14.21 8.05 16.22
N ASN A 546 14.65 8.82 15.21
CA ASN A 546 13.77 9.45 14.23
C ASN A 546 13.35 8.50 13.08
N GLY A 547 13.77 7.22 13.13
CA GLY A 547 13.40 6.22 12.13
C GLY A 547 14.33 6.12 10.93
N ALA A 548 15.53 6.71 10.99
CA ALA A 548 16.50 6.58 9.91
C ALA A 548 16.98 5.12 9.75
N GLY A 549 17.30 4.74 8.51
CA GLY A 549 17.94 3.46 8.20
C GLY A 549 19.40 3.42 8.63
N LEU A 550 19.92 2.24 8.95
CA LEU A 550 21.35 1.97 9.17
C LEU A 550 22.19 2.47 7.99
N TRP A 551 21.63 2.44 6.78
CA TRP A 551 22.29 2.91 5.56
C TRP A 551 22.67 4.40 5.61
N GLU A 552 21.75 5.23 6.10
CA GLU A 552 21.94 6.67 6.23
C GLU A 552 22.87 6.98 7.42
N VAL A 553 22.63 6.32 8.55
CA VAL A 553 23.36 6.54 9.80
C VAL A 553 24.85 6.16 9.68
N LEU A 554 25.16 5.05 9.02
CA LEU A 554 26.54 4.59 8.79
C LEU A 554 27.22 5.31 7.61
N GLN A 555 26.53 6.24 6.93
CA GLN A 555 27.02 6.93 5.73
C GLN A 555 27.56 5.97 4.67
N LEU A 556 26.82 4.89 4.41
CA LEU A 556 27.20 3.88 3.41
C LEU A 556 27.07 4.40 1.98
N LYS A 557 26.33 5.50 1.79
CA LYS A 557 26.18 6.21 0.51
C LYS A 557 27.51 6.59 -0.16
N ASP A 558 28.55 6.91 0.61
CA ASP A 558 29.86 7.31 0.08
C ASP A 558 30.66 6.15 -0.51
N GLN A 559 30.34 4.91 -0.12
CA GLN A 559 31.04 3.69 -0.56
C GLN A 559 30.20 2.87 -1.53
N TYR A 560 28.87 2.93 -1.41
CA TYR A 560 27.93 2.22 -2.26
C TYR A 560 26.73 3.11 -2.55
N SER A 561 26.54 3.49 -3.81
CA SER A 561 25.41 4.33 -4.21
C SER A 561 24.21 3.47 -4.58
N LEU A 562 23.20 3.40 -3.70
CA LEU A 562 21.93 2.72 -3.96
C LEU A 562 21.25 3.24 -5.23
N SER A 563 21.38 4.54 -5.54
CA SER A 563 20.78 5.13 -6.74
C SER A 563 21.46 4.69 -8.03
N GLU A 564 22.77 4.44 -7.98
CA GLU A 564 23.53 3.94 -9.14
C GLU A 564 23.27 2.43 -9.36
N HIS A 565 23.26 1.66 -8.27
CA HIS A 565 23.07 0.21 -8.30
C HIS A 565 21.61 -0.21 -8.55
N LEU A 566 20.63 0.59 -8.14
CA LEU A 566 19.20 0.37 -8.37
C LEU A 566 18.64 1.29 -9.47
N SER A 567 19.42 1.53 -10.52
CA SER A 567 18.99 2.32 -11.69
C SER A 567 18.29 1.44 -12.73
N VAL A 568 17.16 1.93 -13.29
CA VAL A 568 16.38 1.17 -14.29
C VAL A 568 17.23 0.82 -15.52
N ALA A 569 18.09 1.75 -15.97
CA ALA A 569 18.94 1.56 -17.13
C ALA A 569 19.89 0.36 -17.01
N LYS A 570 20.43 0.10 -15.80
CA LYS A 570 21.36 -1.02 -15.55
C LYS A 570 20.75 -2.39 -15.85
N TYR A 571 19.44 -2.52 -15.65
CA TYR A 571 18.71 -3.78 -15.83
C TYR A 571 17.94 -3.86 -17.15
N THR A 572 17.72 -2.74 -17.85
CA THR A 572 16.80 -2.67 -19.00
C THR A 572 17.42 -2.16 -20.29
N ALA A 573 18.71 -1.77 -20.31
CA ALA A 573 19.38 -1.26 -21.51
C ALA A 573 19.25 -2.20 -22.72
N GLU A 574 19.59 -3.49 -22.54
CA GLU A 574 19.52 -4.50 -23.61
C GLU A 574 18.08 -4.69 -24.11
N PHE A 575 17.09 -4.66 -23.20
CA PHE A 575 15.67 -4.78 -23.52
C PHE A 575 15.16 -3.58 -24.34
N GLN A 576 15.54 -2.36 -23.94
CA GLN A 576 15.18 -1.13 -24.66
C GLN A 576 15.83 -1.07 -26.05
N GLU A 577 17.12 -1.37 -26.15
CA GLU A 577 17.86 -1.35 -27.42
C GLU A 577 17.22 -2.30 -28.43
N ARG A 578 16.84 -3.52 -27.99
CA ARG A 578 16.20 -4.49 -28.87
C ARG A 578 14.83 -3.99 -29.35
N LEU A 579 14.00 -3.44 -28.47
CA LEU A 579 12.71 -2.85 -28.84
C LEU A 579 12.84 -1.69 -29.84
N HIS A 580 13.84 -0.83 -29.66
CA HIS A 580 14.15 0.21 -30.64
C HIS A 580 14.66 -0.35 -31.96
N ALA A 581 15.33 -1.49 -31.98
CA ALA A 581 15.84 -2.13 -33.21
C ALA A 581 14.75 -2.81 -34.06
N ILE A 582 13.51 -3.01 -33.56
CA ILE A 582 12.45 -3.59 -34.40
C ILE A 582 12.20 -2.72 -35.63
N ASN A 583 12.33 -3.33 -36.80
CA ASN A 583 11.76 -2.78 -38.01
C ASN A 583 11.38 -3.94 -38.92
N PHE A 584 10.10 -4.15 -39.16
CA PHE A 584 9.64 -5.09 -40.18
C PHE A 584 8.53 -4.44 -40.99
N HIS A 585 8.53 -4.74 -42.28
CA HIS A 585 7.53 -4.27 -43.21
C HIS A 585 6.48 -5.37 -43.35
N PHE A 586 5.21 -4.95 -43.38
CA PHE A 586 4.13 -5.82 -43.80
C PHE A 586 4.24 -5.95 -45.32
N GLU A 587 3.99 -7.14 -45.86
CA GLU A 587 3.92 -7.30 -47.31
C GLU A 587 2.83 -6.39 -47.88
N ASP A 588 3.07 -5.80 -49.04
CA ASP A 588 2.15 -4.87 -49.66
C ASP A 588 0.82 -5.58 -49.95
N ILE A 589 -0.24 -5.19 -49.24
CA ILE A 589 -1.59 -5.66 -49.54
C ILE A 589 -2.01 -4.96 -50.82
N VAL A 590 -1.98 -5.70 -51.92
CA VAL A 590 -2.47 -5.23 -53.23
C VAL A 590 -3.97 -5.39 -53.26
N LEU A 591 -4.71 -4.28 -53.30
CA LEU A 591 -6.18 -4.30 -53.40
C LEU A 591 -6.60 -4.51 -54.86
N LEU A 592 -5.90 -3.87 -55.80
CA LEU A 592 -6.18 -3.95 -57.23
C LEU A 592 -4.90 -4.21 -58.01
N ASN A 593 -4.78 -5.42 -58.57
CA ASN A 593 -3.63 -5.81 -59.38
C ASN A 593 -3.58 -5.03 -60.71
N ALA A 594 -2.45 -5.13 -61.42
CA ALA A 594 -2.24 -4.39 -62.67
C ALA A 594 -3.26 -4.75 -63.78
N GLU A 595 -3.72 -5.99 -63.81
CA GLU A 595 -4.72 -6.47 -64.78
C GLU A 595 -6.12 -5.95 -64.46
N GLY A 596 -6.60 -6.09 -63.22
CA GLY A 596 -7.88 -5.53 -62.78
C GLY A 596 -7.93 -4.00 -62.91
N ARG A 597 -6.81 -3.31 -62.68
CA ARG A 597 -6.72 -1.86 -62.96
C ARG A 597 -6.90 -1.54 -64.44
N ARG A 598 -6.34 -2.38 -65.32
CA ARG A 598 -6.51 -2.23 -66.77
C ARG A 598 -7.95 -2.54 -67.19
N ASP A 599 -8.59 -3.53 -66.59
CA ASP A 599 -9.98 -3.88 -66.86
C ASP A 599 -10.93 -2.72 -66.53
N LEU A 600 -10.83 -2.19 -65.31
CA LEU A 600 -11.65 -1.05 -64.88
C LEU A 600 -11.36 0.22 -65.68
N GLU A 601 -10.11 0.46 -66.05
CA GLU A 601 -9.74 1.61 -66.88
C GLU A 601 -10.28 1.48 -68.32
N THR A 602 -10.30 0.26 -68.85
CA THR A 602 -10.91 -0.01 -70.17
C THR A 602 -12.42 0.20 -70.11
N PHE A 603 -13.07 -0.23 -69.03
CA PHE A 603 -14.49 0.03 -68.80
C PHE A 603 -14.79 1.53 -68.70
N ARG A 604 -14.00 2.29 -67.93
CA ARG A 604 -14.13 3.74 -67.81
C ARG A 604 -14.00 4.46 -69.16
N LYS A 605 -13.14 3.95 -70.05
CA LYS A 605 -12.90 4.48 -71.41
C LYS A 605 -13.86 3.95 -72.48
N SER A 606 -14.75 3.02 -72.13
CA SER A 606 -15.64 2.34 -73.10
C SER A 606 -16.67 3.27 -73.77
N GLN A 607 -16.90 4.46 -73.19
CA GLN A 607 -17.92 5.43 -73.62
C GLN A 607 -19.36 4.96 -73.39
N VAL A 608 -19.58 4.01 -72.47
CA VAL A 608 -20.93 3.55 -72.10
C VAL A 608 -21.83 4.70 -71.61
N ASP A 609 -21.25 5.67 -70.92
CA ASP A 609 -21.92 6.88 -70.42
C ASP A 609 -22.35 7.84 -71.53
N LEU A 610 -21.74 7.77 -72.72
CA LEU A 610 -22.00 8.67 -73.85
C LEU A 610 -23.04 8.14 -74.84
N VAL A 611 -23.62 6.95 -74.61
CA VAL A 611 -24.70 6.42 -75.44
C VAL A 611 -25.96 7.28 -75.27
N ASN A 612 -26.64 7.62 -76.37
CA ASN A 612 -27.86 8.43 -76.32
C ASN A 612 -29.08 7.60 -75.88
N TYR A 613 -29.16 7.27 -74.59
CA TYR A 613 -30.29 6.54 -74.02
C TYR A 613 -31.63 7.29 -74.10
N ALA A 614 -31.61 8.61 -74.34
CA ALA A 614 -32.82 9.39 -74.54
C ALA A 614 -33.54 9.00 -75.83
N ASP A 615 -32.81 8.70 -76.91
CA ASP A 615 -33.39 8.26 -78.19
C ASP A 615 -34.03 6.88 -78.06
N PHE A 616 -33.38 5.95 -77.35
CA PHE A 616 -33.99 4.67 -76.98
C PHE A 616 -35.29 4.88 -76.19
N THR A 617 -35.25 5.74 -75.17
CA THR A 617 -36.41 6.00 -74.32
C THR A 617 -37.56 6.67 -75.09
N ALA A 618 -37.24 7.51 -76.08
CA ALA A 618 -38.23 8.15 -76.94
C ALA A 618 -38.93 7.12 -77.84
N GLU A 619 -38.17 6.22 -78.46
CA GLU A 619 -38.72 5.21 -79.37
C GLU A 619 -39.52 4.14 -78.61
N LEU A 620 -39.04 3.70 -77.45
CA LEU A 620 -39.70 2.68 -76.61
C LEU A 620 -41.02 3.15 -75.97
N ARG A 621 -41.37 4.44 -76.08
CA ARG A 621 -42.69 4.96 -75.66
C ARG A 621 -43.76 4.72 -76.72
N ASN A 622 -43.36 4.51 -77.96
CA ASN A 622 -44.29 4.24 -79.04
C ASN A 622 -44.79 2.78 -78.97
N PRO A 623 -46.08 2.51 -79.20
CA PRO A 623 -46.56 1.13 -79.32
C PRO A 623 -45.96 0.49 -80.57
N VAL A 624 -45.77 -0.83 -80.57
CA VAL A 624 -45.22 -1.58 -81.74
C VAL A 624 -46.07 -1.33 -83.00
N VAL A 625 -47.40 -1.32 -82.84
CA VAL A 625 -48.37 -0.95 -83.90
C VAL A 625 -49.16 0.27 -83.45
N LYS A 626 -49.34 1.27 -84.32
CA LYS A 626 -50.06 2.51 -83.99
C LYS A 626 -51.52 2.23 -83.59
N THR A 627 -52.15 1.25 -84.24
CA THR A 627 -53.53 0.84 -84.00
C THR A 627 -53.55 -0.46 -83.20
N ASN A 628 -54.42 -0.57 -82.20
CA ASN A 628 -54.66 -1.83 -81.49
C ASN A 628 -55.23 -2.88 -82.45
N VAL A 629 -54.42 -3.86 -82.83
CA VAL A 629 -54.71 -4.90 -83.82
C VAL A 629 -55.82 -5.83 -83.33
N GLU A 630 -55.78 -6.28 -82.08
CA GLU A 630 -56.85 -7.10 -81.49
C GLU A 630 -58.18 -6.34 -81.45
N GLY A 631 -58.15 -5.08 -81.03
CA GLY A 631 -59.33 -4.22 -81.01
C GLY A 631 -59.88 -3.95 -82.40
N LEU A 632 -59.05 -4.01 -83.46
CA LEU A 632 -59.51 -3.90 -84.85
C LEU A 632 -60.13 -5.22 -85.33
N ALA A 633 -59.55 -6.37 -84.96
CA ALA A 633 -60.13 -7.69 -85.23
C ALA A 633 -61.54 -7.84 -84.63
N VAL A 634 -61.73 -7.43 -83.37
CA VAL A 634 -63.04 -7.44 -82.69
C VAL A 634 -64.06 -6.52 -83.39
N ASP A 635 -63.62 -5.36 -83.88
CA ASP A 635 -64.50 -4.44 -84.61
C ASP A 635 -64.93 -5.03 -85.96
N LEU A 636 -64.04 -5.74 -86.66
CA LEU A 636 -64.38 -6.43 -87.91
C LEU A 636 -65.38 -7.58 -87.70
N GLU A 637 -65.23 -8.36 -86.62
CA GLU A 637 -66.21 -9.40 -86.24
C GLU A 637 -67.56 -8.81 -85.85
N ARG A 638 -67.56 -7.66 -85.15
CA ARG A 638 -68.80 -6.94 -84.84
C ARG A 638 -69.45 -6.43 -86.12
N LEU A 639 -68.65 -5.89 -87.03
CA LEU A 639 -69.11 -5.38 -88.33
C LEU A 639 -69.68 -6.50 -89.20
N SER A 640 -69.12 -7.72 -89.17
CA SER A 640 -69.65 -8.87 -89.93
C SER A 640 -71.05 -9.28 -89.48
N ASN A 641 -71.40 -9.10 -88.20
CA ASN A 641 -72.71 -9.46 -87.67
C ASN A 641 -73.86 -8.54 -88.14
N VAL A 642 -73.52 -7.33 -88.60
CA VAL A 642 -74.50 -6.33 -89.08
C VAL A 642 -74.60 -6.25 -90.61
N GLN A 643 -73.73 -6.98 -91.34
CA GLN A 643 -73.79 -7.04 -92.80
C GLN A 643 -74.95 -7.92 -93.29
N SER A 644 -75.63 -7.45 -94.36
CA SER A 644 -76.68 -8.23 -95.03
C SER A 644 -76.10 -9.26 -96.02
N ASP A 645 -74.90 -8.98 -96.56
CA ASP A 645 -74.16 -9.87 -97.46
C ASP A 645 -73.34 -10.90 -96.66
N ARG A 646 -73.67 -12.18 -96.83
CA ARG A 646 -73.01 -13.29 -96.13
C ARG A 646 -71.58 -13.56 -96.62
N THR A 647 -71.26 -13.22 -97.86
CA THR A 647 -69.91 -13.37 -98.41
C THR A 647 -68.96 -12.30 -97.86
N LEU A 648 -69.43 -11.05 -97.79
CA LEU A 648 -68.73 -9.95 -97.14
C LEU A 648 -68.53 -10.20 -95.65
N ALA A 649 -69.57 -10.68 -94.94
CA ALA A 649 -69.47 -11.06 -93.54
C ALA A 649 -68.41 -12.14 -93.29
N GLY A 650 -68.34 -13.17 -94.15
CA GLY A 650 -67.32 -14.22 -94.06
C GLY A 650 -65.90 -13.70 -94.26
N ARG A 651 -65.68 -12.82 -95.25
CA ARG A 651 -64.37 -12.19 -95.49
C ARG A 651 -63.93 -11.30 -94.33
N LEU A 652 -64.84 -10.54 -93.72
CA LEU A 652 -64.54 -9.71 -92.54
C LEU A 652 -64.05 -10.55 -91.34
N VAL A 653 -64.65 -11.74 -91.11
CA VAL A 653 -64.20 -12.68 -90.07
C VAL A 653 -62.83 -13.27 -90.42
N GLU A 654 -62.56 -13.59 -91.69
CA GLU A 654 -61.27 -14.09 -92.13
C GLU A 654 -60.14 -13.07 -91.90
N GLU A 655 -60.37 -11.79 -92.25
CA GLU A 655 -59.43 -10.72 -92.00
C GLU A 655 -59.23 -10.46 -90.50
N ALA A 656 -60.29 -10.56 -89.69
CA ALA A 656 -60.16 -10.51 -88.23
C ALA A 656 -59.26 -11.63 -87.69
N GLN A 657 -59.38 -12.86 -88.20
CA GLN A 657 -58.51 -13.96 -87.83
C GLN A 657 -57.05 -13.73 -88.26
N LYS A 658 -56.81 -13.11 -89.43
CA LYS A 658 -55.45 -12.75 -89.87
C LYS A 658 -54.83 -11.70 -88.96
N LEU A 659 -55.59 -10.67 -88.56
CA LEU A 659 -55.15 -9.69 -87.56
C LEU A 659 -54.83 -10.35 -86.20
N ARG A 660 -55.63 -11.30 -85.73
CA ARG A 660 -55.31 -12.07 -84.50
C ARG A 660 -54.05 -12.91 -84.63
N ARG A 661 -53.76 -13.46 -85.81
CA ARG A 661 -52.48 -14.16 -86.05
C ARG A 661 -51.31 -13.20 -85.96
N ILE A 662 -51.39 -12.02 -86.60
CA ILE A 662 -50.36 -10.99 -86.51
C ILE A 662 -50.16 -10.53 -85.06
N GLN A 663 -51.25 -10.32 -84.31
CA GLN A 663 -51.17 -9.96 -82.89
C GLN A 663 -50.42 -11.02 -82.09
N ASN A 664 -50.80 -12.30 -82.21
CA ASN A 664 -50.27 -13.37 -81.36
C ASN A 664 -48.88 -13.87 -81.80
N GLN A 665 -48.60 -13.89 -83.09
CA GLN A 665 -47.37 -14.47 -83.65
C GLN A 665 -46.25 -13.45 -83.85
N ILE A 666 -46.57 -12.16 -83.99
CA ILE A 666 -45.57 -11.11 -84.29
C ILE A 666 -45.60 -10.01 -83.22
N VAL A 667 -46.76 -9.39 -82.97
CA VAL A 667 -46.84 -8.22 -82.06
C VAL A 667 -46.52 -8.58 -80.61
N LEU A 668 -47.11 -9.63 -80.04
CA LEU A 668 -46.86 -10.02 -78.64
C LEU A 668 -45.37 -10.40 -78.38
N PRO A 669 -44.70 -11.20 -79.23
CA PRO A 669 -43.25 -11.42 -79.11
C PRO A 669 -42.41 -10.13 -79.17
N MET A 670 -42.73 -9.22 -80.09
CA MET A 670 -42.05 -7.93 -80.18
C MET A 670 -42.29 -7.07 -78.92
N GLU A 671 -43.51 -7.05 -78.37
CA GLU A 671 -43.82 -6.34 -77.11
C GLU A 671 -43.00 -6.90 -75.93
N ALA A 672 -42.77 -8.21 -75.87
CA ALA A 672 -41.90 -8.82 -74.86
C ALA A 672 -40.43 -8.40 -75.02
N LEU A 673 -39.91 -8.34 -76.25
CA LEU A 673 -38.57 -7.82 -76.54
C LEU A 673 -38.43 -6.34 -76.18
N VAL A 674 -39.45 -5.53 -76.46
CA VAL A 674 -39.52 -4.11 -76.06
C VAL A 674 -39.47 -3.97 -74.54
N ALA A 675 -40.16 -4.83 -73.79
CA ALA A 675 -40.11 -4.82 -72.33
C ALA A 675 -38.71 -5.13 -71.79
N GLN A 676 -38.04 -6.14 -72.35
CA GLN A 676 -36.66 -6.51 -72.00
C GLN A 676 -35.66 -5.40 -72.35
N LEU A 677 -35.82 -4.79 -73.53
CA LEU A 677 -35.00 -3.67 -73.98
C LEU A 677 -35.18 -2.46 -73.07
N LYS A 678 -36.43 -2.15 -72.67
CA LYS A 678 -36.75 -1.06 -71.73
C LYS A 678 -36.09 -1.24 -70.38
N GLU A 679 -36.11 -2.45 -69.81
CA GLU A 679 -35.43 -2.75 -68.55
C GLU A 679 -33.92 -2.47 -68.65
N SER A 680 -33.28 -2.96 -69.71
CA SER A 680 -31.84 -2.78 -69.91
C SER A 680 -31.44 -1.33 -70.17
N VAL A 681 -32.23 -0.60 -70.96
CA VAL A 681 -32.02 0.85 -71.19
C VAL A 681 -32.21 1.63 -69.89
N GLN A 682 -33.20 1.29 -69.07
CA GLN A 682 -33.46 1.99 -67.81
C GLN A 682 -32.31 1.81 -66.80
N PHE A 683 -31.73 0.60 -66.71
CA PHE A 683 -30.55 0.34 -65.88
C PHE A 683 -29.38 1.25 -66.28
N LEU A 684 -29.00 1.24 -67.57
CA LEU A 684 -27.86 2.02 -68.06
C LEU A 684 -28.11 3.53 -67.99
N THR A 685 -29.34 3.97 -68.22
CA THR A 685 -29.75 5.39 -68.07
C THR A 685 -29.55 5.87 -66.64
N THR A 686 -29.84 5.02 -65.64
CA THR A 686 -29.71 5.38 -64.22
C THR A 686 -28.24 5.45 -63.80
N MET A 687 -27.39 4.58 -64.37
CA MET A 687 -25.96 4.52 -64.05
C MET A 687 -25.15 5.66 -64.70
N SER A 688 -25.44 5.98 -65.97
CA SER A 688 -24.64 6.88 -66.82
C SER A 688 -24.25 8.22 -66.18
N PRO A 689 -25.16 9.01 -65.57
CA PRO A 689 -24.84 10.37 -65.08
C PRO A 689 -23.72 10.42 -64.02
N SER A 690 -23.55 9.35 -63.25
CA SER A 690 -22.58 9.27 -62.15
C SER A 690 -21.36 8.40 -62.48
N PHE A 691 -21.32 7.81 -63.67
CA PHE A 691 -20.36 6.80 -64.08
C PHE A 691 -18.90 7.24 -63.87
N GLN A 692 -18.47 8.32 -64.54
CA GLN A 692 -17.08 8.80 -64.45
C GLN A 692 -16.70 9.20 -63.01
N ALA A 693 -17.62 9.84 -62.29
CA ALA A 693 -17.38 10.30 -60.92
C ALA A 693 -17.17 9.12 -59.95
N GLN A 694 -17.97 8.06 -60.08
CA GLN A 694 -17.85 6.86 -59.25
C GLN A 694 -16.54 6.10 -59.54
N PHE A 695 -16.12 6.01 -60.81
CA PHE A 695 -14.82 5.41 -61.17
C PHE A 695 -13.64 6.17 -60.58
N ASN A 696 -13.61 7.49 -60.76
CA ASN A 696 -12.54 8.34 -60.23
C ASN A 696 -12.49 8.27 -58.69
N ASN A 697 -13.64 8.20 -58.03
CA ASN A 697 -13.70 8.03 -56.58
C ASN A 697 -13.14 6.68 -56.14
N THR A 698 -13.51 5.58 -56.79
CA THR A 698 -12.99 4.24 -56.47
C THR A 698 -11.48 4.16 -56.71
N GLU A 699 -10.97 4.67 -57.82
CA GLU A 699 -9.53 4.69 -58.10
C GLU A 699 -8.75 5.50 -57.06
N SER A 700 -9.28 6.66 -56.66
CA SER A 700 -8.71 7.50 -55.61
C SER A 700 -8.68 6.78 -54.26
N GLN A 701 -9.77 6.12 -53.86
CA GLN A 701 -9.83 5.36 -52.60
C GLN A 701 -8.83 4.20 -52.58
N ILE A 702 -8.74 3.42 -53.67
CA ILE A 702 -7.79 2.30 -53.76
C ILE A 702 -6.34 2.82 -53.68
N THR A 703 -6.01 3.84 -54.47
CA THR A 703 -4.66 4.41 -54.51
C THR A 703 -4.26 5.01 -53.15
N LEU A 704 -5.21 5.67 -52.48
CA LEU A 704 -5.00 6.20 -51.14
C LEU A 704 -4.71 5.08 -50.14
N VAL A 705 -5.48 3.99 -50.14
CA VAL A 705 -5.27 2.86 -49.24
C VAL A 705 -3.94 2.19 -49.50
N GLU A 706 -3.61 1.87 -50.76
CA GLU A 706 -2.35 1.21 -51.13
C GLU A 706 -1.13 2.07 -50.72
N ALA A 707 -1.22 3.40 -50.76
CA ALA A 707 -0.15 4.30 -50.32
C ALA A 707 -0.06 4.47 -48.79
N ILE A 708 -1.20 4.54 -48.09
CA ILE A 708 -1.26 4.84 -46.66
C ILE A 708 -1.01 3.59 -45.81
N LEU A 709 -1.44 2.42 -46.27
CA LEU A 709 -1.39 1.19 -45.48
C LEU A 709 0.01 0.85 -44.93
N PRO A 710 1.11 0.82 -45.72
CA PRO A 710 2.44 0.51 -45.19
C PRO A 710 2.91 1.57 -44.17
N LEU A 711 2.63 2.85 -44.44
CA LEU A 711 3.03 3.98 -43.59
C LEU A 711 2.30 3.97 -42.24
N GLN A 712 0.97 3.81 -42.24
CA GLN A 712 0.18 3.77 -41.00
C GLN A 712 0.49 2.53 -40.20
N THR A 713 0.70 1.40 -40.86
CA THR A 713 1.03 0.15 -40.16
C THR A 713 2.36 0.28 -39.41
N GLN A 714 3.39 0.85 -40.05
CA GLN A 714 4.67 1.10 -39.39
C GLN A 714 4.55 2.12 -38.24
N LYS A 715 3.73 3.16 -38.43
CA LYS A 715 3.46 4.17 -37.39
C LYS A 715 2.77 3.56 -36.17
N ILE A 716 1.70 2.78 -36.38
CA ILE A 716 0.96 2.10 -35.30
C ILE A 716 1.89 1.11 -34.57
N LEU A 717 2.67 0.33 -35.32
CA LEU A 717 3.68 -0.58 -34.74
C LEU A 717 4.61 0.18 -33.78
N ARG A 718 5.14 1.34 -34.18
CA ARG A 718 6.03 2.13 -33.31
C ARG A 718 5.33 2.72 -32.10
N GLN A 719 4.13 3.26 -32.28
CA GLN A 719 3.36 3.83 -31.18
C GLN A 719 3.04 2.79 -30.11
N GLU A 720 2.62 1.59 -30.52
CA GLU A 720 2.32 0.48 -29.59
C GLU A 720 3.60 -0.07 -28.94
N LEU A 721 4.71 -0.19 -29.66
CA LEU A 721 5.99 -0.60 -29.07
C LEU A 721 6.52 0.41 -28.04
N ASP A 722 6.44 1.71 -28.32
CA ASP A 722 6.86 2.75 -27.37
C ASP A 722 5.95 2.78 -26.13
N CYS A 723 4.66 2.53 -26.33
CA CYS A 723 3.71 2.35 -25.23
C CYS A 723 4.10 1.15 -24.36
N PHE A 724 4.36 0.01 -24.97
CA PHE A 724 4.82 -1.20 -24.30
C PHE A 724 6.11 -0.95 -23.49
N VAL A 725 7.12 -0.34 -24.11
CA VAL A 725 8.40 0.01 -23.43
C VAL A 725 8.13 0.83 -22.17
N ARG A 726 7.33 1.92 -22.26
CA ARG A 726 7.03 2.75 -21.09
C ARG A 726 6.33 1.98 -19.98
N LYS A 727 5.39 1.09 -20.35
CA LYS A 727 4.66 0.25 -19.40
C LYS A 727 5.58 -0.72 -18.66
N GLU A 728 6.39 -1.49 -19.40
CA GLU A 728 7.27 -2.50 -18.82
C GLU A 728 8.39 -1.88 -17.97
N LEU A 729 8.97 -0.75 -18.41
CA LEU A 729 9.93 0.01 -17.60
C LEU A 729 9.30 0.58 -16.34
N GLY A 730 8.01 0.93 -16.38
CA GLY A 730 7.23 1.34 -15.22
C GLY A 730 7.19 0.27 -14.14
N TYR A 731 7.00 -1.01 -14.51
CA TYR A 731 7.03 -2.13 -13.56
C TYR A 731 8.40 -2.30 -12.89
N ILE A 732 9.48 -2.21 -13.66
CA ILE A 732 10.85 -2.27 -13.12
C ILE A 732 11.12 -1.07 -12.20
N SER A 733 10.69 0.13 -12.60
CA SER A 733 10.85 1.34 -11.77
C SER A 733 10.09 1.24 -10.45
N GLN A 734 8.86 0.72 -10.45
CA GLN A 734 8.08 0.49 -9.22
C GLN A 734 8.81 -0.47 -8.28
N TYR A 735 9.33 -1.58 -8.82
CA TYR A 735 10.09 -2.55 -8.04
C TYR A 735 11.38 -1.96 -7.45
N LEU A 736 12.18 -1.24 -8.24
CA LEU A 736 13.44 -0.66 -7.77
C LEU A 736 13.22 0.44 -6.72
N ASN A 737 12.13 1.22 -6.84
CA ASN A 737 11.75 2.20 -5.83
C ASN A 737 11.27 1.52 -4.54
N TRP A 738 10.42 0.50 -4.64
CA TRP A 738 9.99 -0.30 -3.50
C TRP A 738 11.19 -0.96 -2.80
N MET A 739 12.07 -1.61 -3.56
CA MET A 739 13.30 -2.23 -3.05
C MET A 739 14.17 -1.22 -2.31
N ARG A 740 14.33 0.00 -2.85
CA ARG A 740 15.09 1.06 -2.18
C ARG A 740 14.49 1.36 -0.81
N THR A 741 13.19 1.62 -0.73
CA THR A 741 12.50 1.96 0.52
C THR A 741 12.55 0.80 1.52
N THR A 742 12.19 -0.41 1.11
CA THR A 742 12.19 -1.58 1.99
C THR A 742 13.59 -1.93 2.50
N LEU A 743 14.64 -1.77 1.68
CA LEU A 743 16.00 -2.00 2.16
C LEU A 743 16.45 -0.95 3.18
N THR A 744 16.12 0.33 2.97
CA THR A 744 16.57 1.40 3.87
C THR A 744 15.74 1.50 5.14
N GLU A 745 14.43 1.30 5.07
CA GLU A 745 13.51 1.60 6.17
C GLU A 745 13.09 0.34 6.95
N ASP A 746 12.83 -0.78 6.27
CA ASP A 746 12.28 -1.99 6.91
C ASP A 746 13.38 -3.00 7.26
N VAL A 747 14.19 -3.41 6.29
CA VAL A 747 15.20 -4.47 6.45
C VAL A 747 16.38 -3.97 7.27
N ALA A 748 16.92 -2.80 6.95
CA ALA A 748 18.06 -2.20 7.63
C ALA A 748 17.66 -1.02 8.52
N SER A 749 16.54 -1.11 9.23
CA SER A 749 16.11 -0.06 10.17
C SER A 749 17.14 0.16 11.27
N CYS A 750 17.44 1.43 11.62
CA CYS A 750 18.27 1.69 12.81
C CYS A 750 17.45 1.80 14.10
N GLN A 751 16.13 1.93 14.01
CA GLN A 751 15.25 2.14 15.17
C GLN A 751 15.42 1.10 16.31
N PRO A 752 15.66 -0.20 16.04
CA PRO A 752 15.95 -1.17 17.09
C PRO A 752 17.13 -0.78 18.02
N PHE A 753 18.14 -0.06 17.52
CA PHE A 753 19.28 0.39 18.33
C PHE A 753 18.89 1.45 19.36
N SER A 754 18.19 2.49 18.93
CA SER A 754 17.71 3.53 19.86
C SER A 754 16.73 2.95 20.87
N THR A 755 15.85 2.04 20.43
CA THR A 755 14.90 1.36 21.32
C THR A 755 15.62 0.46 22.33
N ALA A 756 16.68 -0.24 21.93
CA ALA A 756 17.47 -1.06 22.84
C ALA A 756 18.18 -0.22 23.92
N LEU A 757 18.73 0.94 23.55
CA LEU A 757 19.34 1.88 24.50
C LEU A 757 18.31 2.48 25.46
N ASP A 758 17.14 2.89 24.95
CA ASP A 758 16.04 3.40 25.77
C ASP A 758 15.49 2.31 26.71
N ASN A 759 15.35 1.07 26.23
CA ASN A 759 14.95 -0.08 27.05
C ASN A 759 15.96 -0.33 28.18
N GLY A 760 17.26 -0.28 27.89
CA GLY A 760 18.32 -0.43 28.89
C GLY A 760 18.21 0.61 30.00
N ARG A 761 18.00 1.89 29.62
CA ARG A 761 17.76 2.98 30.56
C ARG A 761 16.51 2.74 31.40
N VAL A 762 15.38 2.41 30.79
CA VAL A 762 14.10 2.22 31.51
C VAL A 762 14.20 1.05 32.49
N ILE A 763 14.83 -0.06 32.08
CA ILE A 763 15.04 -1.22 32.96
C ILE A 763 15.92 -0.85 34.16
N LEU A 764 17.06 -0.20 33.93
CA LEU A 764 17.97 0.14 35.02
C LEU A 764 17.39 1.23 35.91
N CYS A 765 17.07 2.38 35.33
CA CYS A 765 16.77 3.59 36.08
C CYS A 765 15.37 3.59 36.69
N ASN A 766 14.37 3.25 35.89
CA ASN A 766 12.98 3.37 36.34
C ASN A 766 12.55 2.09 37.09
N ARG A 767 12.81 0.90 36.51
CA ARG A 767 12.29 -0.36 37.10
C ARG A 767 13.07 -0.82 38.31
N ILE A 768 14.39 -0.60 38.36
CA ILE A 768 15.25 -1.09 39.46
C ILE A 768 15.65 0.03 40.42
N LEU A 769 16.18 1.15 39.90
CA LEU A 769 16.76 2.20 40.74
C LEU A 769 15.72 3.09 41.43
N ASP A 770 14.58 3.41 40.80
CA ASP A 770 13.54 4.20 41.48
C ASP A 770 13.00 3.48 42.74
N PRO A 771 12.61 2.19 42.68
CA PRO A 771 12.23 1.46 43.89
C PRO A 771 13.39 1.29 44.90
N TRP A 772 14.62 1.11 44.42
CA TRP A 772 15.80 1.05 45.31
C TRP A 772 15.98 2.35 46.09
N ASN A 773 15.79 3.47 45.40
CA ASN A 773 15.96 4.78 45.99
C ASN A 773 14.82 5.13 46.96
N ALA A 774 13.59 4.74 46.62
CA ALA A 774 12.46 4.81 47.54
C ALA A 774 12.67 3.96 48.81
N PHE A 775 13.31 2.80 48.69
CA PHE A 775 13.57 1.91 49.83
C PHE A 775 14.46 2.58 50.88
N TRP A 776 15.66 3.04 50.52
CA TRP A 776 16.56 3.64 51.51
C TRP A 776 16.03 4.98 52.02
N PHE A 777 15.33 5.75 51.18
CA PHE A 777 14.75 7.02 51.59
C PHE A 777 13.65 6.83 52.65
N SER A 778 12.76 5.86 52.42
CA SER A 778 11.69 5.52 53.38
C SER A 778 12.25 4.92 54.67
N LEU A 779 13.27 4.07 54.58
CA LEU A 779 13.96 3.51 55.73
C LEU A 779 14.73 4.60 56.52
N GLY A 780 15.31 5.56 55.82
CA GLY A 780 15.91 6.76 56.40
C GLY A 780 14.89 7.63 57.14
N GLY A 781 13.69 7.79 56.60
CA GLY A 781 12.56 8.41 57.30
C GLY A 781 12.22 7.70 58.62
N CYS A 782 12.19 6.37 58.62
CA CYS A 782 12.03 5.59 59.85
C CYS A 782 13.13 5.89 60.86
N ALA A 783 14.41 5.82 60.44
CA ALA A 783 15.56 6.09 61.31
C ALA A 783 15.53 7.52 61.90
N PHE A 784 15.12 8.50 61.10
CA PHE A 784 14.98 9.89 61.53
C PHE A 784 13.91 10.05 62.61
N PHE A 785 12.71 9.49 62.41
CA PHE A 785 11.61 9.61 63.38
C PHE A 785 11.74 8.71 64.61
N LEU A 786 12.59 7.68 64.59
CA LEU A 786 12.87 6.85 65.76
C LEU A 786 13.47 7.66 66.92
N LEU A 787 14.33 8.65 66.68
CA LEU A 787 14.91 9.49 67.74
C LEU A 787 13.88 10.31 68.53
N PRO A 788 13.05 11.17 67.90
CA PRO A 788 12.00 11.87 68.60
C PRO A 788 10.97 10.90 69.18
N GLY A 789 10.67 9.80 68.49
CA GLY A 789 9.79 8.74 69.00
C GLY A 789 10.28 8.15 70.32
N MET A 790 11.57 7.82 70.43
CA MET A 790 12.18 7.32 71.66
C MET A 790 12.07 8.34 72.81
N PHE A 791 12.38 9.61 72.55
CA PHE A 791 12.28 10.65 73.55
C PHE A 791 10.84 10.85 74.05
N LEU A 792 9.89 10.91 73.12
CA LEU A 792 8.46 11.05 73.43
C LEU A 792 7.96 9.83 74.20
N ALA A 793 8.32 8.60 73.81
CA ALA A 793 7.96 7.37 74.52
C ALA A 793 8.49 7.36 75.96
N LEU A 794 9.76 7.73 76.17
CA LEU A 794 10.38 7.83 77.50
C LEU A 794 9.73 8.89 78.41
N LYS A 795 9.19 9.97 77.82
CA LYS A 795 8.45 10.99 78.58
C LYS A 795 7.03 10.52 78.86
N THR A 796 6.33 9.98 77.88
CA THR A 796 4.95 9.49 77.98
C THR A 796 4.83 8.37 79.02
N MET A 797 5.76 7.40 79.04
CA MET A 797 5.72 6.30 80.01
C MET A 797 5.75 6.76 81.48
N LYS A 798 6.35 7.93 81.78
CA LYS A 798 6.41 8.48 83.14
C LYS A 798 5.03 8.92 83.64
N HIS A 799 4.12 9.26 82.73
CA HIS A 799 2.75 9.64 83.04
C HIS A 799 1.82 8.44 83.21
N PHE A 800 2.20 7.24 82.74
CA PHE A 800 1.41 6.02 82.95
C PHE A 800 1.64 5.39 84.33
N ARG A 801 2.81 5.64 84.95
CA ARG A 801 3.15 5.17 86.30
C ARG A 801 2.48 5.99 87.42
N PRO A 802 2.20 5.39 88.59
CA PRO A 802 1.53 6.07 89.71
C PRO A 802 2.33 7.26 90.26
N ILE A 803 1.61 8.34 90.60
CA ILE A 803 2.16 9.56 91.23
C ILE A 803 2.23 9.33 92.75
N ARG A 804 3.41 9.48 93.37
CA ARG A 804 3.54 9.45 94.84
C ARG A 804 3.43 10.86 95.39
N HIS A 805 2.40 11.13 96.18
CA HIS A 805 2.35 12.31 97.05
C HIS A 805 3.35 12.11 98.20
N LYS A 806 4.34 13.00 98.35
CA LYS A 806 5.08 13.09 99.62
C LYS A 806 4.15 13.83 100.60
N LEU A 807 3.60 13.13 101.58
CA LEU A 807 3.11 13.77 102.79
C LEU A 807 4.31 14.45 103.46
N VAL A 808 4.24 15.78 103.59
CA VAL A 808 5.16 16.54 104.45
C VAL A 808 4.78 16.17 105.88
N SER A 809 5.57 15.33 106.53
CA SER A 809 5.40 15.03 107.96
C SER A 809 5.94 16.21 108.77
N THR A 810 5.06 17.02 109.36
CA THR A 810 5.36 17.79 110.56
C THR A 810 4.89 16.97 111.75
N GLY A 811 5.82 16.34 112.47
CA GLY A 811 5.52 15.58 113.68
C GLY A 811 6.67 14.68 114.12
N SER A 812 7.50 15.21 115.03
CA SER A 812 8.20 14.54 116.14
C SER A 812 8.56 13.05 116.00
N ASP A 813 9.86 12.74 116.01
CA ASP A 813 10.39 11.54 116.68
C ASP A 813 11.86 11.75 117.08
N GLU A 814 12.07 12.20 118.32
CA GLU A 814 13.20 11.75 119.13
C GLU A 814 12.89 10.34 119.64
N THR A 815 13.77 9.36 119.44
CA THR A 815 14.08 8.30 120.43
C THR A 815 15.22 7.41 119.94
N PHE A 816 16.17 7.17 120.85
CA PHE A 816 17.41 6.40 120.71
C PHE A 816 17.18 4.87 120.62
N PRO A 817 18.16 4.09 120.12
CA PRO A 817 18.00 2.66 119.86
C PRO A 817 18.35 1.77 121.07
N PHE A 818 17.56 0.72 121.31
CA PHE A 818 17.88 -0.37 122.24
C PHE A 818 18.60 -1.53 121.52
N HIS A 819 19.76 -1.92 122.04
CA HIS A 819 20.59 -3.06 121.62
C HIS A 819 20.29 -4.30 122.49
N ILE A 820 20.20 -5.50 121.90
CA ILE A 820 20.40 -6.79 122.58
C ILE A 820 21.30 -7.69 121.71
N PRO A 821 22.45 -8.19 122.20
CA PRO A 821 23.35 -9.07 121.46
C PRO A 821 23.11 -10.56 121.73
N ARG A 822 23.40 -11.42 120.74
CA ARG A 822 23.55 -12.88 120.92
C ARG A 822 25.00 -13.20 121.28
N VAL A 823 25.21 -13.99 122.33
CA VAL A 823 26.52 -14.56 122.73
C VAL A 823 26.52 -16.07 122.43
N THR A 824 27.63 -16.59 121.90
CA THR A 824 27.91 -18.02 121.76
C THR A 824 29.15 -18.43 122.56
N SER A 825 28.97 -19.50 123.35
CA SER A 825 29.95 -20.47 123.89
C SER A 825 30.74 -20.07 125.16
N LEU A 826 31.15 -20.98 126.07
CA LEU A 826 31.30 -22.44 126.04
C LEU A 826 31.47 -22.99 127.50
N TRP A 827 30.86 -24.15 127.81
CA TRP A 827 31.05 -25.15 128.90
C TRP A 827 31.70 -24.81 130.26
N LEU A 828 30.94 -25.09 131.34
CA LEU A 828 31.22 -26.19 132.28
C LEU A 828 29.91 -26.78 132.82
#